data_AF-A0A0S4M600-F1
#
_entry.id   AF-A0A0S4M600-F1
#
_cell.length_a   1.000
_cell.length_b   1.000
_cell.length_c   1.000
_cell.angle_alpha   90.00
_cell.angle_beta   90.00
_cell.angle_gamma   90.00
#
_symmetry.space_group_name_H-M   'P 1'
#
loop_
_entity.id
_entity.type
_entity.pdbx_description
1 polymer ?
#
loop_
_entity_poly.entity_id
_entity_poly.type
_entity_poly.pdbx_seq_one_letter_code
_entity_poly.pdbx_strand_id
1 'polypeptide(L)'
;MINSKNIFPIFQEALRCIVDEERAELYDFLIYVVILDGDGIRKRKFSPYESGNVLGIYTNRLNRKNVNLYIRIWMNLFRSRKVIISKDVDFDYDKSALMFPVDGKSDLLVDTMLESECPVVTSVPMDLLSKRDKIINMWGLSLHPDDDKLILFVRIKYSLQIKEHLAELFSGILRRRIELPSGVVPRYSSWSVISGDLSEIAIQSIGAIIKNQYEELDRFLSRARLVEVNESDTSSCTIRMVTEDEKSNLMARVKNIINKRLKAIIRLSWLSVVNKSSEDVGYGYKDSSNIISRRVTDGSWGVKLCRAHNIAILSTRKKFSSIIKGIVYNKFSNMLKNRYKFDDNTFVCSCAWFRISRKLVPIAKEEVKHIIEEESIELEKIISMSRVVIDCGVDREITKEEASIVFKNVMNLVHKAFSTLLRRIWGSVVNYECDSVSDLNFTDEFPLPVKASLPVKVMDCGGVAAINKSHNFKINLYHEDDAAILNIRNQFSRKMNRLISDKYSEMIAERHKFDDATVASVRSWKEISKKLLPIFKKEIAPIIESERIKINDVLLKARVNVFSSDCSFVTARELTSAERFTFLGALMKSVRKQAMRNLCRIWNKVIKLPSLGLRDIKEVCKSDLDFIKLEFIGNLGQIVDEVVGSLSSDVDMSLSGLEDISFSAYNIVYERSTVLFKEGGFLGKVELLLSDTQVVDEYGCERNITDEESNYLIKEFISTVYSDIDCLVKKRIAELRRVWLPDCQNKYDISKIAYVENLYGDDHSYCKKGISS
;
A
#
# COMPACT_ATOMS: atom_id res chain seq x y z
N MET A 1 19.19 -8.94 -16.70
CA MET A 1 18.53 -7.63 -16.92
C MET A 1 17.11 -7.83 -17.45
N ILE A 2 16.05 -7.63 -16.66
CA ILE A 2 14.68 -7.66 -17.19
C ILE A 2 14.36 -6.28 -17.77
N ASN A 3 14.30 -6.21 -19.10
CA ASN A 3 14.18 -4.97 -19.87
C ASN A 3 12.78 -4.35 -19.67
N SER A 4 12.71 -3.08 -19.22
CA SER A 4 11.45 -2.37 -18.94
C SER A 4 10.52 -2.27 -20.16
N LYS A 5 11.08 -2.41 -21.37
CA LYS A 5 10.37 -2.49 -22.64
C LYS A 5 9.27 -3.57 -22.67
N ASN A 6 9.45 -4.70 -21.98
CA ASN A 6 8.50 -5.81 -22.06
C ASN A 6 7.36 -5.73 -21.02
N ILE A 7 7.57 -5.06 -19.89
CA ILE A 7 6.63 -5.10 -18.76
C ILE A 7 5.57 -3.99 -18.82
N PHE A 8 5.90 -2.84 -19.41
CA PHE A 8 5.00 -1.68 -19.44
C PHE A 8 3.82 -1.82 -20.41
N PRO A 9 3.96 -2.36 -21.66
CA PRO A 9 2.82 -2.65 -22.52
C PRO A 9 1.81 -3.58 -21.81
N ILE A 10 2.31 -4.58 -21.08
CA ILE A 10 1.50 -5.54 -20.32
C ILE A 10 0.77 -4.86 -19.15
N PHE A 11 1.40 -3.87 -18.50
CA PHE A 11 0.74 -3.10 -17.43
C PHE A 11 -0.34 -2.16 -17.95
N GLN A 12 -0.07 -1.47 -19.07
CA GLN A 12 -1.06 -0.61 -19.70
C GLN A 12 -2.27 -1.40 -20.19
N GLU A 13 -2.04 -2.58 -20.75
CA GLU A 13 -3.12 -3.45 -21.21
C GLU A 13 -3.97 -3.97 -20.04
N ALA A 14 -3.34 -4.30 -18.90
CA ALA A 14 -4.06 -4.72 -17.70
C ALA A 14 -4.94 -3.61 -17.09
N LEU A 15 -4.53 -2.35 -17.22
CA LEU A 15 -5.32 -1.22 -16.74
C LEU A 15 -6.35 -0.73 -17.75
N ARG A 16 -6.13 -0.97 -19.04
CA ARG A 16 -7.01 -0.53 -20.12
C ARG A 16 -8.43 -1.04 -19.94
N CYS A 17 -8.60 -2.33 -19.62
CA CYS A 17 -9.93 -2.89 -19.37
C CYS A 17 -10.68 -2.19 -18.22
N ILE A 18 -9.96 -1.75 -17.17
CA ILE A 18 -10.55 -1.03 -16.04
C ILE A 18 -10.91 0.41 -16.44
N VAL A 19 -10.04 1.07 -17.20
CA VAL A 19 -10.24 2.44 -17.69
C VAL A 19 -11.41 2.50 -18.67
N ASP A 20 -11.51 1.55 -19.59
CA ASP A 20 -12.57 1.48 -20.59
C ASP A 20 -13.93 1.17 -19.94
N GLU A 21 -13.95 0.30 -18.91
CA GLU A 21 -15.17 0.00 -18.16
C GLU A 21 -15.65 1.18 -17.30
N GLU A 22 -14.74 1.90 -16.64
CA GLU A 22 -15.07 3.13 -15.90
C GLU A 22 -15.48 4.27 -16.84
N ARG A 23 -14.89 4.35 -18.03
CA ARG A 23 -15.25 5.34 -19.07
C ARG A 23 -16.65 5.07 -19.62
N ALA A 24 -16.98 3.81 -19.92
CA ALA A 24 -18.32 3.42 -20.35
C ALA A 24 -19.36 3.73 -19.27
N GLU A 25 -19.06 3.44 -18.00
CA GLU A 25 -19.95 3.78 -16.87
C GLU A 25 -20.18 5.28 -16.71
N LEU A 26 -19.14 6.09 -16.89
CA LEU A 26 -19.27 7.52 -16.82
C LEU A 26 -20.05 8.08 -18.01
N TYR A 27 -19.86 7.54 -19.21
CA TYR A 27 -20.63 7.93 -20.39
C TYR A 27 -22.11 7.60 -20.22
N ASP A 28 -22.43 6.38 -19.78
CA ASP A 28 -23.79 5.98 -19.45
C ASP A 28 -24.39 6.91 -18.40
N PHE A 29 -23.64 7.25 -17.35
CA PHE A 29 -24.10 8.21 -16.34
C PHE A 29 -24.40 9.59 -16.94
N LEU A 30 -23.50 10.14 -17.75
CA LEU A 30 -23.64 11.48 -18.34
C LEU A 30 -24.84 11.60 -19.28
N ILE A 31 -25.26 10.51 -19.94
CA ILE A 31 -26.49 10.47 -20.76
C ILE A 31 -27.75 10.79 -19.93
N TYR A 32 -27.75 10.45 -18.65
CA TYR A 32 -28.89 10.64 -17.75
C TYR A 32 -28.77 11.91 -16.89
N VAL A 33 -27.66 12.65 -16.96
CA VAL A 33 -27.50 13.89 -16.20
C VAL A 33 -28.25 15.02 -16.90
N VAL A 34 -29.13 15.67 -16.12
CA VAL A 34 -29.86 16.88 -16.53
C VAL A 34 -29.17 18.08 -15.90
N ILE A 35 -28.71 19.00 -16.74
CA ILE A 35 -28.12 20.27 -16.35
C ILE A 35 -29.25 21.29 -16.20
N LEU A 36 -29.18 22.11 -15.15
CA LEU A 36 -29.96 23.33 -15.04
C LEU A 36 -29.16 24.45 -15.71
N ASP A 37 -29.75 25.08 -16.72
CA ASP A 37 -29.14 26.26 -17.34
C ASP A 37 -29.08 27.43 -16.32
N GLY A 38 -28.32 28.47 -16.64
CA GLY A 38 -28.03 29.59 -15.71
C GLY A 38 -29.25 30.35 -15.19
N ASP A 39 -30.43 30.16 -15.79
CA ASP A 39 -31.71 30.70 -15.31
C ASP A 39 -32.38 29.84 -14.22
N GLY A 40 -31.86 28.65 -13.94
CA GLY A 40 -32.39 27.71 -12.94
C GLY A 40 -33.76 27.09 -13.30
N ILE A 41 -34.35 27.47 -14.42
CA ILE A 41 -35.70 27.04 -14.84
C ILE A 41 -35.60 26.00 -15.95
N ARG A 42 -34.64 26.13 -16.87
CA ARG A 42 -34.47 25.18 -17.97
C ARG A 42 -33.62 23.98 -17.58
N LYS A 43 -34.22 22.81 -17.72
CA LYS A 43 -33.57 21.50 -17.61
C LYS A 43 -33.25 20.99 -19.01
N ARG A 44 -31.97 20.80 -19.32
CA ARG A 44 -31.54 20.14 -20.57
C ARG A 44 -30.58 18.99 -20.28
N LYS A 45 -30.58 17.98 -21.15
CA LYS A 45 -29.59 16.90 -21.08
C LYS A 45 -28.23 17.43 -21.49
N PHE A 46 -27.17 16.80 -20.99
CA PHE A 46 -25.81 17.00 -21.50
C PHE A 46 -25.80 16.84 -23.03
N SER A 47 -25.22 17.80 -23.74
CA SER A 47 -24.93 17.60 -25.16
C SER A 47 -23.83 16.53 -25.33
N PRO A 48 -23.75 15.87 -26.50
CA PRO A 48 -22.66 14.93 -26.80
C PRO A 48 -21.27 15.56 -26.65
N TYR A 49 -21.13 16.85 -27.00
CA TYR A 49 -19.89 17.60 -26.87
C TYR A 49 -19.49 17.83 -25.40
N GLU A 50 -20.42 18.27 -24.55
CA GLU A 50 -20.19 18.45 -23.12
C GLU A 50 -19.86 17.13 -22.42
N SER A 51 -20.53 16.04 -22.83
CA SER A 51 -20.27 14.69 -22.34
C SER A 51 -18.83 14.27 -22.69
N GLY A 52 -18.43 14.50 -23.95
CA GLY A 52 -17.07 14.25 -24.44
C GLY A 52 -16.01 15.01 -23.63
N ASN A 53 -16.25 16.29 -23.31
CA ASN A 53 -15.35 17.10 -22.49
C ASN A 53 -15.21 16.55 -21.06
N VAL A 54 -16.30 16.22 -20.39
CA VAL A 54 -16.26 15.66 -19.02
C VAL A 54 -15.55 14.29 -19.01
N LEU A 55 -15.82 13.44 -20.00
CA LEU A 55 -15.11 12.18 -20.18
C LEU A 55 -13.63 12.36 -20.46
N GLY A 56 -13.25 13.36 -21.25
CA GLY A 56 -11.85 13.72 -21.49
C GLY A 56 -11.14 14.10 -20.19
N ILE A 57 -11.76 14.96 -19.37
CA ILE A 57 -11.22 15.36 -18.06
C ILE A 57 -11.07 14.14 -17.12
N TYR A 58 -12.09 13.29 -17.05
CA TYR A 58 -12.08 12.10 -16.21
C TYR A 58 -11.00 11.09 -16.66
N THR A 59 -10.95 10.78 -17.96
CA THR A 59 -9.98 9.85 -18.55
C THR A 59 -8.55 10.34 -18.30
N ASN A 60 -8.31 11.64 -18.45
CA ASN A 60 -7.01 12.26 -18.14
C ASN A 60 -6.66 12.14 -16.65
N ARG A 61 -7.62 12.37 -15.75
CA ARG A 61 -7.41 12.23 -14.30
C ARG A 61 -7.12 10.78 -13.90
N LEU A 62 -7.86 9.83 -14.45
CA LEU A 62 -7.72 8.41 -14.18
C LEU A 62 -6.38 7.88 -14.68
N ASN A 63 -6.00 8.24 -15.90
CA ASN A 63 -4.71 7.92 -16.48
C ASN A 63 -3.55 8.49 -15.65
N ARG A 64 -3.69 9.72 -15.11
CA ARG A 64 -2.70 10.32 -14.19
C ARG A 64 -2.57 9.53 -12.87
N LYS A 65 -3.68 9.09 -12.29
CA LYS A 65 -3.68 8.22 -11.08
C LYS A 65 -2.99 6.89 -11.34
N ASN A 66 -3.30 6.26 -12.48
CA ASN A 66 -2.75 4.98 -12.89
C ASN A 66 -1.23 5.04 -13.15
N VAL A 67 -0.75 6.09 -13.82
CA VAL A 67 0.68 6.36 -13.98
C VAL A 67 1.36 6.55 -12.62
N ASN A 68 0.74 7.28 -11.69
CA ASN A 68 1.30 7.45 -10.33
C ASN A 68 1.35 6.14 -9.54
N LEU A 69 0.32 5.29 -9.67
CA LEU A 69 0.29 3.97 -9.02
C LEU A 69 1.37 3.05 -9.59
N TYR A 70 1.52 3.02 -10.93
CA TYR A 70 2.60 2.31 -11.60
C TYR A 70 3.98 2.74 -11.10
N ILE A 71 4.23 4.06 -11.09
CA ILE A 71 5.49 4.62 -10.59
C ILE A 71 5.71 4.18 -9.14
N ARG A 72 4.69 4.18 -8.28
CA ARG A 72 4.82 3.75 -6.89
C ARG A 72 5.18 2.27 -6.76
N ILE A 73 4.50 1.40 -7.50
CA ILE A 73 4.77 -0.05 -7.51
C ILE A 73 6.17 -0.33 -8.06
N TRP A 74 6.54 0.32 -9.17
CA TRP A 74 7.85 0.17 -9.79
C TRP A 74 8.98 0.68 -8.88
N MET A 75 8.75 1.79 -8.15
CA MET A 75 9.70 2.31 -7.16
C MET A 75 9.86 1.36 -5.96
N ASN A 76 8.81 0.66 -5.54
CA ASN A 76 8.91 -0.36 -4.51
C ASN A 76 9.71 -1.59 -4.99
N LEU A 77 9.56 -1.97 -6.26
CA LEU A 77 10.35 -3.03 -6.90
C LEU A 77 11.83 -2.64 -7.08
N PHE A 78 12.12 -1.38 -7.39
CA PHE A 78 13.51 -0.89 -7.49
C PHE A 78 14.18 -0.74 -6.12
N ARG A 79 13.45 -0.25 -5.10
CA ARG A 79 13.95 -0.16 -3.72
C ARG A 79 14.31 -1.53 -3.14
N SER A 80 13.53 -2.56 -3.46
CA SER A 80 13.85 -3.94 -3.06
C SER A 80 15.02 -4.54 -3.83
N ARG A 81 15.42 -3.97 -4.97
CA ARG A 81 16.53 -4.48 -5.81
C ARG A 81 17.87 -3.78 -5.58
N LYS A 82 17.87 -2.53 -5.09
CA LYS A 82 19.12 -1.75 -4.82
C LYS A 82 19.99 -2.39 -3.72
N VAL A 83 19.44 -3.31 -2.94
CA VAL A 83 20.17 -4.11 -1.92
C VAL A 83 21.07 -5.18 -2.56
N ILE A 84 20.87 -5.53 -3.84
CA ILE A 84 21.50 -6.71 -4.46
C ILE A 84 22.71 -6.37 -5.35
N ILE A 85 22.86 -5.12 -5.85
CA ILE A 85 23.85 -4.81 -6.91
C ILE A 85 24.85 -3.70 -6.51
N SER A 86 25.44 -3.77 -5.33
CA SER A 86 26.49 -2.82 -4.94
C SER A 86 27.60 -3.49 -4.16
N LYS A 87 28.38 -4.31 -4.86
CA LYS A 87 29.86 -4.40 -4.86
C LYS A 87 30.26 -5.71 -5.54
N ASP A 88 31.40 -5.67 -6.22
CA ASP A 88 32.06 -6.72 -7.01
C ASP A 88 31.55 -6.91 -8.44
N VAL A 89 32.15 -6.16 -9.38
CA VAL A 89 33.09 -6.75 -10.36
C VAL A 89 34.09 -5.66 -10.77
N ASP A 90 35.28 -5.68 -10.18
CA ASP A 90 36.47 -5.10 -10.80
C ASP A 90 36.90 -6.07 -11.91
N PHE A 91 36.87 -5.61 -13.16
CA PHE A 91 37.46 -6.34 -14.28
C PHE A 91 38.91 -5.91 -14.44
N ASP A 92 39.80 -6.69 -13.83
CA ASP A 92 41.23 -6.64 -14.08
C ASP A 92 41.53 -7.32 -15.42
N TYR A 93 42.16 -6.59 -16.34
CA TYR A 93 42.56 -7.10 -17.65
C TYR A 93 44.03 -7.54 -17.55
N ASP A 94 44.25 -8.81 -17.23
CA ASP A 94 45.59 -9.39 -17.30
C ASP A 94 45.89 -9.93 -18.71
N LYS A 95 47.14 -9.73 -19.08
CA LYS A 95 47.71 -9.61 -20.42
C LYS A 95 48.75 -10.72 -20.57
N SER A 96 48.40 -11.88 -21.13
CA SER A 96 49.44 -12.72 -21.76
C SER A 96 48.89 -13.74 -22.78
N ALA A 97 49.70 -13.90 -23.83
CA ALA A 97 49.79 -15.03 -24.77
C ALA A 97 48.67 -15.24 -25.81
N LEU A 98 48.81 -14.55 -26.96
CA LEU A 98 49.03 -15.22 -28.26
C LEU A 98 49.48 -14.18 -29.30
N MET A 99 50.79 -14.21 -29.61
CA MET A 99 51.38 -13.55 -30.78
C MET A 99 50.98 -14.32 -32.05
N PHE A 100 50.63 -13.58 -33.12
CA PHE A 100 51.17 -13.68 -34.51
C PHE A 100 50.41 -12.67 -35.42
N PRO A 101 50.98 -12.31 -36.58
CA PRO A 101 51.82 -11.14 -36.80
C PRO A 101 51.06 -9.92 -37.33
N VAL A 102 51.69 -8.77 -37.14
CA VAL A 102 51.31 -7.47 -37.70
C VAL A 102 51.38 -7.52 -39.22
N ASP A 103 50.26 -7.23 -39.89
CA ASP A 103 50.32 -6.58 -41.20
C ASP A 103 49.29 -5.44 -41.28
N GLY A 104 49.73 -4.36 -41.90
CA GLY A 104 49.10 -3.05 -41.89
C GLY A 104 47.90 -2.95 -42.82
N LYS A 105 47.03 -1.99 -42.49
CA LYS A 105 45.92 -1.43 -43.28
C LYS A 105 44.61 -2.22 -43.30
N SER A 106 43.59 -1.67 -42.66
CA SER A 106 42.42 -1.09 -43.33
C SER A 106 41.35 -0.78 -42.28
N ASP A 107 40.80 0.44 -42.36
CA ASP A 107 39.48 0.75 -41.83
C ASP A 107 38.47 -0.31 -42.28
N LEU A 108 37.75 -0.91 -41.33
CA LEU A 108 36.48 -1.64 -41.53
C LEU A 108 36.06 -2.26 -40.19
N LEU A 109 35.21 -1.57 -39.43
CA LEU A 109 34.19 -2.16 -38.53
C LEU A 109 33.33 -1.06 -37.86
N VAL A 110 32.75 -0.16 -38.66
CA VAL A 110 31.63 0.71 -38.22
C VAL A 110 30.41 0.67 -39.17
N ASP A 111 30.50 0.04 -40.35
CA ASP A 111 29.49 0.23 -41.42
C ASP A 111 28.50 -0.91 -41.69
N THR A 112 28.22 -1.82 -40.76
CA THR A 112 27.24 -2.92 -41.01
C THR A 112 25.83 -2.66 -40.48
N MET A 113 25.36 -1.41 -40.46
CA MET A 113 23.93 -1.08 -40.25
C MET A 113 23.49 0.24 -40.90
N LEU A 114 24.08 0.61 -42.04
CA LEU A 114 23.47 1.54 -42.98
C LEU A 114 23.06 0.74 -44.22
N GLU A 115 21.92 1.08 -44.80
CA GLU A 115 21.25 0.39 -45.92
C GLU A 115 20.43 -0.85 -45.54
N SER A 116 19.37 -0.64 -44.74
CA SER A 116 18.11 -1.33 -45.03
C SER A 116 17.09 -0.31 -45.49
N GLU A 117 16.72 -0.47 -46.76
CA GLU A 117 15.77 0.30 -47.56
C GLU A 117 14.44 0.58 -46.84
N CYS A 118 13.94 1.81 -47.06
CA CYS A 118 12.55 2.31 -47.02
C CYS A 118 11.59 1.91 -45.87
N PRO A 119 10.70 2.83 -45.45
CA PRO A 119 9.78 2.56 -44.35
C PRO A 119 8.81 1.44 -44.75
N VAL A 120 8.97 0.27 -44.13
CA VAL A 120 7.97 -0.79 -44.21
C VAL A 120 6.68 -0.25 -43.59
N VAL A 121 5.68 -0.02 -44.44
CA VAL A 121 4.33 0.39 -44.05
C VAL A 121 3.69 -0.78 -43.29
N THR A 122 3.94 -0.84 -42.00
CA THR A 122 3.22 -1.75 -41.10
C THR A 122 1.92 -1.09 -40.69
N SER A 123 0.78 -1.75 -40.98
CA SER A 123 -0.53 -1.33 -40.48
C SER A 123 -0.50 -1.25 -38.95
N VAL A 124 -0.73 -0.06 -38.41
CA VAL A 124 -0.60 0.19 -36.98
C VAL A 124 -1.91 -0.13 -36.25
N PRO A 125 -1.89 -0.91 -35.15
CA PRO A 125 -3.10 -1.24 -34.39
C PRO A 125 -3.86 0.01 -33.92
N MET A 126 -5.18 0.04 -34.11
CA MET A 126 -6.11 1.12 -33.69
C MET A 126 -5.94 1.57 -32.24
N ASP A 127 -5.43 0.70 -31.36
CA ASP A 127 -5.16 1.00 -29.95
C ASP A 127 -4.12 2.12 -29.73
N LEU A 128 -3.24 2.35 -30.71
CA LEU A 128 -2.21 3.40 -30.65
C LEU A 128 -2.79 4.81 -30.83
N LEU A 129 -3.92 4.95 -31.53
CA LEU A 129 -4.57 6.25 -31.76
C LEU A 129 -5.13 6.85 -30.46
N SER A 130 -5.69 6.04 -29.56
CA SER A 130 -6.25 6.52 -28.28
C SER A 130 -5.20 7.13 -27.33
N LYS A 131 -3.93 6.75 -27.48
CA LYS A 131 -2.80 7.25 -26.68
C LYS A 131 -2.13 8.46 -27.34
N ARG A 132 -2.36 8.65 -28.64
CA ARG A 132 -1.74 9.69 -29.47
C ARG A 132 -2.03 11.09 -28.92
N ASP A 133 -3.29 11.39 -28.62
CA ASP A 133 -3.68 12.71 -28.11
C ASP A 133 -2.98 13.06 -26.81
N LYS A 134 -2.77 12.07 -25.92
CA LYS A 134 -2.06 12.31 -24.66
C LYS A 134 -0.56 12.58 -24.89
N ILE A 135 0.05 11.86 -25.82
CA ILE A 135 1.46 12.02 -26.19
C ILE A 135 1.65 13.39 -26.85
N ILE A 136 0.81 13.75 -27.83
CA ILE A 136 0.84 15.06 -28.50
C ILE A 136 0.60 16.18 -27.50
N ASN A 137 -0.38 16.06 -26.60
CA ASN A 137 -0.63 17.08 -25.58
C ASN A 137 0.57 17.27 -24.63
N MET A 138 1.35 16.22 -24.38
CA MET A 138 2.52 16.27 -23.49
C MET A 138 3.77 16.79 -24.21
N TRP A 139 4.02 16.35 -25.44
CA TRP A 139 5.27 16.58 -26.16
C TRP A 139 5.15 17.54 -27.33
N GLY A 140 3.94 17.85 -27.78
CA GLY A 140 3.66 18.63 -28.99
C GLY A 140 3.89 17.90 -30.29
N LEU A 141 4.43 16.69 -30.21
CA LEU A 141 4.70 15.81 -31.33
C LEU A 141 4.18 14.41 -31.01
N SER A 142 3.85 13.67 -32.07
CA SER A 142 3.31 12.32 -31.99
C SER A 142 4.44 11.30 -31.82
N LEU A 143 5.15 11.35 -30.69
CA LEU A 143 6.23 10.40 -30.38
C LEU A 143 5.72 8.95 -30.38
N HIS A 144 6.54 8.04 -30.90
CA HIS A 144 6.24 6.63 -30.84
C HIS A 144 6.08 6.18 -29.38
N PRO A 145 5.05 5.41 -29.01
CA PRO A 145 4.76 5.14 -27.60
C PRO A 145 5.85 4.38 -26.84
N ASP A 146 6.71 3.64 -27.53
CA ASP A 146 7.87 3.03 -26.89
C ASP A 146 8.96 4.04 -26.53
N ASP A 147 9.10 5.10 -27.32
CA ASP A 147 10.09 6.15 -27.07
C ASP A 147 9.58 7.07 -25.94
N ASP A 148 8.26 7.35 -25.86
CA ASP A 148 7.61 7.98 -24.70
C ASP A 148 7.88 7.23 -23.39
N LYS A 149 7.80 5.88 -23.41
CA LYS A 149 8.11 5.03 -22.26
C LYS A 149 9.57 5.13 -21.84
N LEU A 150 10.50 5.17 -22.80
CA LEU A 150 11.93 5.31 -22.52
C LEU A 150 12.22 6.66 -21.87
N ILE A 151 11.66 7.76 -22.41
CA ILE A 151 11.76 9.09 -21.81
C ILE A 151 11.21 9.08 -20.37
N LEU A 152 10.07 8.43 -20.15
CA LEU A 152 9.50 8.28 -18.81
C LEU A 152 10.41 7.49 -17.87
N PHE A 153 11.03 6.40 -18.35
CA PHE A 153 11.94 5.57 -17.58
C PHE A 153 13.17 6.35 -17.12
N VAL A 154 13.82 7.08 -18.02
CA VAL A 154 14.96 7.95 -17.70
C VAL A 154 14.55 8.99 -16.65
N ARG A 155 13.37 9.62 -16.82
CA ARG A 155 12.86 10.59 -15.84
C ARG A 155 12.59 9.98 -14.46
N ILE A 156 12.15 8.72 -14.38
CA ILE A 156 11.93 8.04 -13.09
C ILE A 156 13.26 7.73 -12.40
N LYS A 157 14.23 7.18 -13.15
CA LYS A 157 15.59 6.86 -12.68
C LYS A 157 16.22 8.07 -11.97
N TYR A 158 16.32 9.21 -12.66
CA TYR A 158 16.91 10.41 -12.09
C TYR A 158 16.05 11.06 -11.00
N SER A 159 14.71 10.97 -11.10
CA SER A 159 13.84 11.45 -10.02
C SER A 159 14.04 10.70 -8.70
N LEU A 160 14.50 9.44 -8.73
CA LEU A 160 14.85 8.69 -7.52
C LEU A 160 16.17 9.18 -6.95
N GLN A 161 17.21 9.30 -7.79
CA GLN A 161 18.52 9.81 -7.38
C GLN A 161 18.43 11.21 -6.76
N ILE A 162 17.68 12.12 -7.40
CA ILE A 162 17.42 13.46 -6.86
C ILE A 162 16.78 13.39 -5.46
N LYS A 163 15.80 12.49 -5.25
CA LYS A 163 15.13 12.37 -3.94
C LYS A 163 16.05 11.86 -2.85
N GLU A 164 16.90 10.89 -3.17
CA GLU A 164 17.88 10.34 -2.22
C GLU A 164 18.89 11.41 -1.83
N HIS A 165 19.48 12.10 -2.82
CA HIS A 165 20.42 13.20 -2.59
C HIS A 165 19.79 14.34 -1.78
N LEU A 166 18.57 14.77 -2.11
CA LEU A 166 17.88 15.82 -1.37
C LEU A 166 17.51 15.41 0.05
N ALA A 167 17.16 14.14 0.29
CA ALA A 167 16.88 13.66 1.62
C ALA A 167 18.12 13.73 2.51
N GLU A 168 19.28 13.35 1.99
CA GLU A 168 20.58 13.46 2.67
C GLU A 168 20.96 14.92 2.92
N LEU A 169 20.89 15.77 1.88
CA LEU A 169 21.17 17.20 1.96
C LEU A 169 20.33 17.88 3.06
N PHE A 170 19.01 17.70 3.02
CA PHE A 170 18.11 18.34 3.98
C PHE A 170 18.28 17.80 5.39
N SER A 171 18.59 16.51 5.55
CA SER A 171 18.90 15.94 6.86
C SER A 171 20.20 16.54 7.42
N GLY A 172 21.21 16.72 6.56
CA GLY A 172 22.46 17.40 6.91
C GLY A 172 22.26 18.84 7.34
N ILE A 173 21.45 19.61 6.61
CA ILE A 173 21.09 21.00 6.95
C ILE A 173 20.41 21.07 8.32
N LEU A 174 19.43 20.20 8.59
CA LEU A 174 18.74 20.18 9.88
C LEU A 174 19.64 19.76 11.04
N ARG A 175 20.48 18.74 10.83
CA ARG A 175 21.40 18.22 11.85
C ARG A 175 22.46 19.26 12.23
N ARG A 176 23.07 19.92 11.24
CA ARG A 176 24.11 20.93 11.44
C ARG A 176 23.57 22.31 11.79
N ARG A 177 22.24 22.50 11.80
CA ARG A 177 21.56 23.79 12.03
C ARG A 177 22.11 24.91 11.14
N ILE A 178 22.36 24.60 9.87
CA ILE A 178 22.94 25.55 8.91
C ILE A 178 22.00 26.74 8.76
N GLU A 179 22.52 27.95 8.97
CA GLU A 179 21.84 29.19 8.63
C GLU A 179 21.76 29.32 7.10
N LEU A 180 20.56 29.57 6.58
CA LEU A 180 20.36 29.82 5.16
C LEU A 180 20.91 31.21 4.77
N PRO A 181 21.14 31.51 3.49
CA PRO A 181 21.59 32.83 3.03
C PRO A 181 20.74 34.02 3.54
N SER A 182 19.45 33.81 3.80
CA SER A 182 18.56 34.78 4.44
C SER A 182 18.81 35.01 5.94
N GLY A 183 19.75 34.29 6.56
CA GLY A 183 19.98 34.25 8.01
C GLY A 183 18.97 33.37 8.78
N VAL A 184 18.03 32.73 8.09
CA VAL A 184 16.97 31.93 8.72
C VAL A 184 17.45 30.51 9.01
N VAL A 185 17.24 30.03 10.24
CA VAL A 185 17.54 28.64 10.63
C VAL A 185 16.35 27.72 10.28
N PRO A 186 16.52 26.70 9.41
CA PRO A 186 15.39 25.92 8.85
C PRO A 186 14.52 25.15 9.84
N ARG A 187 15.06 24.81 11.02
CA ARG A 187 14.43 23.86 11.97
C ARG A 187 13.06 24.33 12.49
N TYR A 188 12.81 25.64 12.50
CA TYR A 188 11.60 26.23 13.07
C TYR A 188 10.80 27.06 12.07
N SER A 189 11.21 27.06 10.81
CA SER A 189 10.66 27.96 9.80
C SER A 189 9.70 27.25 8.88
N SER A 190 8.62 27.95 8.52
CA SER A 190 7.64 27.42 7.55
C SER A 190 8.27 27.31 6.16
N TRP A 191 7.82 26.34 5.37
CA TRP A 191 8.30 26.15 4.00
C TRP A 191 8.26 27.45 3.17
N SER A 192 7.24 28.28 3.33
CA SER A 192 7.15 29.55 2.59
C SER A 192 8.31 30.50 2.84
N VAL A 193 8.84 30.54 4.07
CA VAL A 193 9.95 31.42 4.45
C VAL A 193 11.26 30.91 3.86
N ILE A 194 11.50 29.60 3.98
CA ILE A 194 12.79 28.99 3.61
C ILE A 194 12.84 28.45 2.18
N SER A 195 11.70 28.45 1.46
CA SER A 195 11.63 27.78 0.15
C SER A 195 12.50 28.41 -0.92
N GLY A 196 12.77 29.72 -0.85
CA GLY A 196 13.68 30.39 -1.79
C GLY A 196 15.09 29.80 -1.69
N ASP A 197 15.72 30.07 -0.55
CA ASP A 197 17.06 29.59 -0.19
C ASP A 197 17.22 28.07 -0.31
N LEU A 198 16.30 27.29 0.28
CA LEU A 198 16.40 25.83 0.23
C LEU A 198 16.22 25.31 -1.20
N SER A 199 15.37 25.93 -2.02
CA SER A 199 15.24 25.50 -3.41
C SER A 199 16.49 25.83 -4.20
N GLU A 200 17.12 26.97 -3.95
CA GLU A 200 18.36 27.36 -4.61
C GLU A 200 19.52 26.40 -4.24
N ILE A 201 19.74 26.17 -2.95
CA ILE A 201 20.74 25.20 -2.46
C ILE A 201 20.47 23.81 -3.02
N ALA A 202 19.20 23.37 -2.99
CA ALA A 202 18.80 22.09 -3.55
C ALA A 202 19.06 21.98 -5.05
N ILE A 203 18.72 23.01 -5.83
CA ILE A 203 18.94 23.04 -7.29
C ILE A 203 20.44 23.01 -7.61
N GLN A 204 21.26 23.78 -6.87
CA GLN A 204 22.71 23.77 -7.04
C GLN A 204 23.29 22.38 -6.74
N SER A 205 22.90 21.77 -5.61
CA SER A 205 23.42 20.45 -5.18
C SER A 205 23.15 19.32 -6.19
N ILE A 206 22.00 19.34 -6.87
CA ILE A 206 21.61 18.31 -7.85
C ILE A 206 21.99 18.67 -9.29
N GLY A 207 22.74 19.76 -9.51
CA GLY A 207 23.09 20.25 -10.85
C GLY A 207 23.73 19.18 -11.74
N ALA A 208 24.65 18.39 -11.18
CA ALA A 208 25.28 17.27 -11.89
C ALA A 208 24.27 16.16 -12.26
N ILE A 209 23.33 15.83 -11.37
CA ILE A 209 22.29 14.81 -11.62
C ILE A 209 21.36 15.27 -12.75
N ILE A 210 20.98 16.55 -12.77
CA ILE A 210 20.15 17.14 -13.82
C ILE A 210 20.90 17.19 -15.16
N LYS A 211 22.19 17.55 -15.15
CA LYS A 211 23.04 17.55 -16.35
C LYS A 211 23.10 16.14 -16.98
N ASN A 212 23.40 15.12 -16.17
CA ASN A 212 23.43 13.72 -16.62
C ASN A 212 22.06 13.26 -17.15
N GLN A 213 20.98 13.70 -16.50
CA GLN A 213 19.62 13.44 -16.99
C GLN A 213 19.39 14.03 -18.38
N TYR A 214 19.82 15.27 -18.64
CA TYR A 214 19.67 15.91 -19.94
C TYR A 214 20.52 15.27 -21.02
N GLU A 215 21.76 14.88 -20.72
CA GLU A 215 22.64 14.18 -21.66
C GLU A 215 22.07 12.80 -22.05
N GLU A 216 21.56 12.04 -21.08
CA GLU A 216 20.92 10.74 -21.35
C GLU A 216 19.66 10.91 -22.21
N LEU A 217 18.82 11.92 -21.89
CA LEU A 217 17.63 12.23 -22.69
C LEU A 217 17.97 12.72 -24.10
N ASP A 218 19.04 13.50 -24.27
CA ASP A 218 19.47 14.00 -25.57
C ASP A 218 19.83 12.85 -26.51
N ARG A 219 20.64 11.91 -25.99
CA ARG A 219 21.02 10.67 -26.68
C ARG A 219 19.80 9.83 -27.05
N PHE A 220 18.79 9.75 -26.17
CA PHE A 220 17.55 9.03 -26.47
C PHE A 220 16.69 9.74 -27.51
N LEU A 221 16.57 11.06 -27.45
CA LEU A 221 15.74 11.84 -28.37
C LEU A 221 16.32 11.87 -29.80
N SER A 222 17.65 11.86 -29.96
CA SER A 222 18.29 11.66 -31.27
C SER A 222 17.92 10.34 -31.94
N ARG A 223 17.43 9.36 -31.18
CA ARG A 223 17.00 8.05 -31.68
C ARG A 223 15.48 7.85 -31.61
N ALA A 224 14.74 8.88 -31.22
CA ALA A 224 13.31 8.79 -31.06
C ALA A 224 12.60 8.83 -32.42
N ARG A 225 11.46 8.17 -32.49
CA ARG A 225 10.62 8.08 -33.68
C ARG A 225 9.35 8.88 -33.50
N LEU A 226 8.90 9.52 -34.58
CA LEU A 226 7.61 10.17 -34.71
C LEU A 226 6.68 9.30 -35.54
N VAL A 227 5.41 9.29 -35.14
CA VAL A 227 4.31 8.62 -35.84
C VAL A 227 3.45 9.70 -36.48
N GLU A 228 3.62 9.89 -37.79
CA GLU A 228 2.80 10.78 -38.60
C GLU A 228 1.62 10.00 -39.16
N VAL A 229 0.41 10.49 -38.94
CA VAL A 229 -0.79 9.91 -39.52
C VAL A 229 -1.21 10.85 -40.63
N ASN A 230 -1.36 10.32 -41.83
CA ASN A 230 -1.81 11.10 -42.97
C ASN A 230 -3.27 11.53 -42.72
N GLU A 231 -3.57 12.83 -42.81
CA GLU A 231 -4.94 13.33 -42.61
C GLU A 231 -5.92 12.74 -43.63
N SER A 232 -5.44 12.41 -44.83
CA SER A 232 -6.25 11.81 -45.89
C SER A 232 -6.49 10.30 -45.73
N ASP A 233 -5.64 9.61 -44.97
CA ASP A 233 -5.73 8.17 -44.75
C ASP A 233 -5.42 7.83 -43.29
N THR A 234 -6.47 7.81 -42.47
CA THR A 234 -6.39 7.46 -41.05
C THR A 234 -5.88 6.04 -40.79
N SER A 235 -5.80 5.19 -41.82
CA SER A 235 -5.36 3.79 -41.71
C SER A 235 -3.87 3.59 -41.96
N SER A 236 -3.19 4.57 -42.59
CA SER A 236 -1.74 4.55 -42.76
C SER A 236 -1.06 5.52 -41.80
N CYS A 237 0.07 5.07 -41.25
CA CYS A 237 0.97 5.95 -40.53
C CYS A 237 2.41 5.74 -40.98
N THR A 238 3.12 6.85 -41.05
CA THR A 238 4.54 6.88 -41.37
C THR A 238 5.30 7.03 -40.07
N ILE A 239 6.22 6.09 -39.81
CA ILE A 239 7.14 6.19 -38.68
C ILE A 239 8.47 6.69 -39.22
N ARG A 240 8.92 7.86 -38.75
CA ARG A 240 10.22 8.44 -39.10
C ARG A 240 11.01 8.85 -37.87
N MET A 241 12.29 9.14 -38.03
CA MET A 241 13.12 9.68 -36.96
C MET A 241 12.80 11.16 -36.71
N VAL A 242 13.00 11.59 -35.46
CA VAL A 242 12.94 13.01 -35.06
C VAL A 242 14.05 13.79 -35.75
N THR A 243 13.75 14.96 -36.33
CA THR A 243 14.77 15.88 -36.86
C THR A 243 15.47 16.66 -35.76
N GLU A 244 16.65 17.25 -36.00
CA GLU A 244 17.36 18.01 -34.96
C GLU A 244 16.57 19.23 -34.43
N ASP A 245 15.75 19.88 -35.26
CA ASP A 245 14.86 20.97 -34.84
C ASP A 245 13.73 20.44 -33.93
N GLU A 246 13.12 19.31 -34.28
CA GLU A 246 12.10 18.65 -33.47
C GLU A 246 12.68 18.12 -32.15
N LYS A 247 13.90 17.58 -32.18
CA LYS A 247 14.66 17.15 -31.00
C LYS A 247 14.89 18.33 -30.07
N SER A 248 15.33 19.46 -30.60
CA SER A 248 15.53 20.70 -29.83
C SER A 248 14.24 21.18 -29.17
N ASN A 249 13.12 21.14 -29.90
CA ASN A 249 11.79 21.47 -29.38
C ASN A 249 11.32 20.48 -28.29
N LEU A 250 11.54 19.18 -28.49
CA LEU A 250 11.26 18.15 -27.48
C LEU A 250 12.10 18.36 -26.23
N MET A 251 13.40 18.63 -26.39
CA MET A 251 14.31 18.87 -25.27
C MET A 251 13.90 20.11 -24.47
N ALA A 252 13.47 21.20 -25.11
CA ALA A 252 12.94 22.38 -24.44
C ALA A 252 11.70 22.04 -23.58
N ARG A 253 10.77 21.23 -24.11
CA ARG A 253 9.59 20.76 -23.37
C ARG A 253 9.96 19.84 -22.21
N VAL A 254 10.92 18.93 -22.43
CA VAL A 254 11.42 18.03 -21.38
C VAL A 254 12.05 18.82 -20.23
N LYS A 255 12.89 19.82 -20.53
CA LYS A 255 13.46 20.75 -19.53
C LYS A 255 12.37 21.46 -18.72
N ASN A 256 11.34 21.98 -19.37
CA ASN A 256 10.21 22.62 -18.68
C ASN A 256 9.46 21.65 -17.75
N ILE A 257 9.19 20.43 -18.22
CA ILE A 257 8.52 19.38 -17.45
C ILE A 257 9.36 18.97 -16.22
N ILE A 258 10.68 18.82 -16.39
CA ILE A 258 11.61 18.48 -15.31
C ILE A 258 11.65 19.61 -14.29
N ASN A 259 11.83 20.86 -14.71
CA ASN A 259 11.86 22.02 -13.83
C ASN A 259 10.57 22.18 -12.99
N LYS A 260 9.39 22.01 -13.61
CA LYS A 260 8.10 22.05 -12.90
C LYS A 260 8.01 20.94 -11.84
N ARG A 261 8.47 19.74 -12.16
CA ARG A 261 8.43 18.58 -11.25
C ARG A 261 9.49 18.70 -10.16
N LEU A 262 10.63 19.30 -10.46
CA LEU A 262 11.75 19.43 -9.54
C LEU A 262 11.37 20.25 -8.32
N LYS A 263 10.70 21.40 -8.49
CA LYS A 263 10.16 22.21 -7.38
C LYS A 263 9.28 21.37 -6.43
N ALA A 264 8.44 20.50 -6.99
CA ALA A 264 7.60 19.60 -6.20
C ALA A 264 8.42 18.50 -5.49
N ILE A 265 9.45 17.95 -6.13
CA ILE A 265 10.34 16.95 -5.53
C ILE A 265 11.11 17.55 -4.36
N ILE A 266 11.66 18.76 -4.51
CA ILE A 266 12.37 19.49 -3.45
C ILE A 266 11.44 19.67 -2.24
N ARG A 267 10.26 20.26 -2.44
CA ARG A 267 9.27 20.44 -1.37
C ARG A 267 8.91 19.13 -0.68
N LEU A 268 8.62 18.07 -1.44
CA LEU A 268 8.23 16.77 -0.87
C LEU A 268 9.38 16.08 -0.12
N SER A 269 10.62 16.27 -0.57
CA SER A 269 11.80 15.70 0.09
C SER A 269 12.07 16.43 1.40
N TRP A 270 11.94 17.76 1.42
CA TRP A 270 12.00 18.55 2.66
C TRP A 270 10.94 18.10 3.66
N LEU A 271 9.67 18.05 3.24
CA LEU A 271 8.58 17.59 4.09
C LEU A 271 8.81 16.16 4.60
N SER A 272 9.39 15.27 3.77
CA SER A 272 9.70 13.91 4.21
C SER A 272 10.78 13.87 5.29
N VAL A 273 11.76 14.77 5.26
CA VAL A 273 12.83 14.82 6.28
C VAL A 273 12.30 15.46 7.56
N VAL A 274 11.62 16.61 7.44
CA VAL A 274 11.04 17.30 8.60
C VAL A 274 9.98 16.43 9.27
N ASN A 275 9.09 15.78 8.51
CA ASN A 275 8.07 14.89 9.07
C ASN A 275 8.65 13.59 9.64
N LYS A 276 9.84 13.15 9.21
CA LYS A 276 10.52 12.02 9.86
C LYS A 276 11.12 12.42 11.20
N SER A 277 11.68 13.63 11.28
CA SER A 277 12.20 14.19 12.55
C SER A 277 11.08 14.64 13.51
N SER A 278 9.88 14.88 12.98
CA SER A 278 8.67 15.05 13.78
C SER A 278 7.91 13.74 13.81
N GLU A 279 8.27 12.82 14.70
CA GLU A 279 7.48 11.61 14.93
C GLU A 279 5.97 11.88 14.84
N ASP A 280 5.34 11.04 14.04
CA ASP A 280 4.04 11.08 13.42
C ASP A 280 2.88 11.43 14.37
N VAL A 281 2.76 12.71 14.72
CA VAL A 281 1.52 13.31 15.26
C VAL A 281 0.63 13.67 14.07
N GLY A 282 0.17 12.65 13.33
CA GLY A 282 -0.68 12.77 12.13
C GLY A 282 -2.06 13.42 12.35
N TYR A 283 -2.29 14.07 13.49
CA TYR A 283 -3.52 14.78 13.84
C TYR A 283 -3.18 16.03 14.64
N GLY A 284 -3.12 17.18 13.97
CA GLY A 284 -3.03 18.49 14.63
C GLY A 284 -2.20 19.51 13.85
N TYR A 285 -1.09 19.08 13.28
CA TYR A 285 -0.11 19.96 12.63
C TYR A 285 -0.23 19.87 11.10
N LYS A 286 -1.35 20.34 10.56
CA LYS A 286 -1.39 20.71 9.14
C LYS A 286 -0.82 22.12 9.06
N ASP A 287 0.45 22.23 8.69
CA ASP A 287 1.08 23.51 8.39
C ASP A 287 0.36 24.11 7.17
N SER A 288 -0.74 24.84 7.40
CA SER A 288 -1.51 25.56 6.40
C SER A 288 -0.71 26.81 6.02
N SER A 289 0.32 26.63 5.18
CA SER A 289 1.06 27.73 4.57
C SER A 289 0.15 28.50 3.59
N ASN A 290 -0.73 29.36 4.11
CA ASN A 290 -1.54 30.33 3.36
C ASN A 290 -1.24 31.74 3.89
N ILE A 291 -0.01 32.23 3.70
CA ILE A 291 0.34 33.62 4.10
C ILE A 291 -0.07 34.66 3.03
N ILE A 292 -0.57 34.26 1.85
CA ILE A 292 -1.00 35.25 0.83
C ILE A 292 -2.52 35.33 0.66
N SER A 293 -3.29 34.41 1.27
CA SER A 293 -4.74 34.58 1.40
C SER A 293 -5.05 34.77 2.87
N ARG A 294 -5.41 36.00 3.23
CA ARG A 294 -5.83 36.47 4.57
C ARG A 294 -7.14 35.80 5.06
N ARG A 295 -7.27 34.48 4.88
CA ARG A 295 -8.22 33.63 5.59
C ARG A 295 -7.40 32.70 6.46
N VAL A 296 -7.09 33.23 7.65
CA VAL A 296 -6.59 32.49 8.82
C VAL A 296 -7.41 31.21 8.94
N THR A 297 -6.85 30.12 8.46
CA THR A 297 -7.37 28.79 8.72
C THR A 297 -6.40 28.22 9.73
N ASP A 298 -6.70 28.57 10.98
CA ASP A 298 -6.06 28.03 12.17
C ASP A 298 -5.97 26.50 12.05
N GLY A 299 -4.99 25.90 12.74
CA GLY A 299 -4.83 24.43 12.76
C GLY A 299 -6.13 23.71 13.12
N SER A 300 -6.20 22.38 12.98
CA SER A 300 -7.44 21.62 13.22
C SER A 300 -8.07 21.80 14.62
N TRP A 301 -7.33 22.42 15.53
CA TRP A 301 -7.75 22.75 16.89
C TRP A 301 -8.29 24.18 17.07
N GLY A 302 -8.11 25.08 16.09
CA GLY A 302 -8.41 26.51 16.22
C GLY A 302 -7.23 27.34 16.75
N VAL A 303 -6.23 26.69 17.37
CA VAL A 303 -4.95 27.29 17.77
C VAL A 303 -3.81 26.28 17.58
N LYS A 304 -2.58 26.77 17.58
CA LYS A 304 -1.38 25.93 17.43
C LYS A 304 -0.85 25.53 18.81
N LEU A 305 -1.22 24.35 19.29
CA LEU A 305 -0.69 23.83 20.56
C LEU A 305 0.79 23.44 20.44
N CYS A 306 1.53 23.55 21.54
CA CYS A 306 2.89 23.02 21.66
C CYS A 306 2.92 21.51 21.38
N ARG A 307 4.02 21.03 20.77
CA ARG A 307 4.15 19.64 20.31
C ARG A 307 3.95 18.63 21.44
N ALA A 308 4.52 18.88 22.62
CA ALA A 308 4.39 17.99 23.78
C ALA A 308 2.92 17.78 24.18
N HIS A 309 2.11 18.85 24.19
CA HIS A 309 0.69 18.76 24.52
C HIS A 309 -0.13 18.06 23.43
N ASN A 310 0.18 18.28 22.16
CA ASN A 310 -0.44 17.52 21.06
C ASN A 310 -0.17 16.01 21.21
N ILE A 311 1.08 15.63 21.56
CA ILE A 311 1.44 14.24 21.82
C ILE A 311 0.64 13.69 23.00
N ALA A 312 0.55 14.45 24.10
CA ALA A 312 -0.23 14.07 25.27
C ALA A 312 -1.70 13.78 24.90
N ILE A 313 -2.37 14.71 24.18
CA ILE A 313 -3.74 14.54 23.69
C ILE A 313 -3.89 13.25 22.86
N LEU A 314 -2.97 12.99 21.92
CA LEU A 314 -3.05 11.78 21.09
C LEU A 314 -2.81 10.49 21.89
N SER A 315 -1.87 10.52 22.82
CA SER A 315 -1.53 9.37 23.67
C SER A 315 -2.70 9.00 24.58
N THR A 316 -3.35 9.98 25.20
CA THR A 316 -4.56 9.81 26.02
C THR A 316 -5.70 9.22 25.19
N ARG A 317 -5.98 9.75 24.00
CA ARG A 317 -7.00 9.16 23.10
C ARG A 317 -6.71 7.71 22.73
N LYS A 318 -5.44 7.37 22.48
CA LYS A 318 -5.03 6.00 22.12
C LYS A 318 -5.22 5.04 23.30
N LYS A 319 -4.87 5.47 24.52
CA LYS A 319 -5.09 4.74 25.78
C LYS A 319 -6.57 4.38 25.91
N PHE A 320 -7.47 5.37 25.92
CA PHE A 320 -8.91 5.13 26.08
C PHE A 320 -9.53 4.34 24.92
N SER A 321 -9.11 4.58 23.68
CA SER A 321 -9.55 3.79 22.53
C SER A 321 -9.26 2.29 22.68
N SER A 322 -8.17 1.91 23.37
CA SER A 322 -7.84 0.50 23.59
C SER A 322 -8.77 -0.16 24.62
N ILE A 323 -9.13 0.58 25.68
CA ILE A 323 -10.04 0.14 26.74
C ILE A 323 -11.45 -0.04 26.17
N ILE A 324 -11.95 1.00 25.48
CA ILE A 324 -13.24 0.97 24.78
C ILE A 324 -13.32 -0.22 23.83
N LYS A 325 -12.22 -0.52 23.11
CA LYS A 325 -12.18 -1.63 22.16
C LYS A 325 -12.48 -2.98 22.83
N GLY A 326 -11.86 -3.25 23.98
CA GLY A 326 -12.07 -4.50 24.71
C GLY A 326 -13.51 -4.66 25.19
N ILE A 327 -14.06 -3.63 25.82
CA ILE A 327 -15.41 -3.65 26.39
C ILE A 327 -16.47 -3.82 25.32
N VAL A 328 -16.42 -3.01 24.26
CA VAL A 328 -17.39 -3.10 23.15
C VAL A 328 -17.27 -4.44 22.43
N TYR A 329 -16.06 -4.96 22.23
CA TYR A 329 -15.86 -6.27 21.60
C TYR A 329 -16.56 -7.37 22.39
N ASN A 330 -16.35 -7.42 23.71
CA ASN A 330 -16.99 -8.39 24.58
C ASN A 330 -18.51 -8.22 24.57
N LYS A 331 -19.01 -6.99 24.64
CA LYS A 331 -20.45 -6.69 24.59
C LYS A 331 -21.07 -7.20 23.29
N PHE A 332 -20.50 -6.83 22.14
CA PHE A 332 -21.02 -7.25 20.83
C PHE A 332 -20.91 -8.76 20.64
N SER A 333 -19.84 -9.40 21.10
CA SER A 333 -19.70 -10.86 21.05
C SER A 333 -20.76 -11.56 21.89
N ASN A 334 -21.01 -11.09 23.12
CA ASN A 334 -22.06 -11.65 23.97
C ASN A 334 -23.46 -11.45 23.37
N MET A 335 -23.73 -10.28 22.76
CA MET A 335 -25.00 -10.03 22.08
C MET A 335 -25.22 -10.96 20.89
N LEU A 336 -24.17 -11.28 20.14
CA LEU A 336 -24.24 -12.18 19.00
C LEU A 336 -24.45 -13.64 19.45
N LYS A 337 -23.63 -14.12 20.41
CA LYS A 337 -23.75 -15.46 21.01
C LYS A 337 -25.12 -15.73 21.62
N ASN A 338 -25.66 -14.77 22.36
CA ASN A 338 -26.95 -14.91 23.05
C ASN A 338 -28.15 -14.60 22.14
N ARG A 339 -27.93 -14.34 20.83
CA ARG A 339 -28.98 -13.93 19.88
C ARG A 339 -29.85 -12.81 20.45
N TYR A 340 -29.20 -11.76 20.95
CA TYR A 340 -29.88 -10.65 21.62
C TYR A 340 -31.02 -10.09 20.75
N LYS A 341 -32.19 -9.90 21.36
CA LYS A 341 -33.39 -9.38 20.70
C LYS A 341 -33.57 -7.91 21.09
N PHE A 342 -33.64 -7.03 20.09
CA PHE A 342 -33.98 -5.62 20.28
C PHE A 342 -35.48 -5.45 20.58
N ASP A 343 -35.87 -4.30 21.12
CA ASP A 343 -37.25 -3.98 21.49
C ASP A 343 -38.23 -4.04 20.31
N ASP A 344 -37.74 -3.80 19.08
CA ASP A 344 -38.53 -3.93 17.85
C ASP A 344 -38.59 -5.39 17.33
N ASN A 345 -38.32 -6.36 18.19
CA ASN A 345 -38.25 -7.78 17.91
C ASN A 345 -37.18 -8.21 16.89
N THR A 346 -36.30 -7.32 16.44
CA THR A 346 -35.18 -7.70 15.57
C THR A 346 -34.10 -8.42 16.36
N PHE A 347 -33.52 -9.48 15.83
CA PHE A 347 -32.40 -10.18 16.46
C PHE A 347 -31.05 -9.62 16.00
N VAL A 348 -30.07 -9.60 16.90
CA VAL A 348 -28.67 -9.37 16.54
C VAL A 348 -28.18 -10.58 15.74
N CYS A 349 -27.94 -10.34 14.45
CA CYS A 349 -27.45 -11.31 13.49
C CYS A 349 -26.09 -10.89 12.93
N SER A 350 -25.41 -11.81 12.25
CA SER A 350 -24.21 -11.57 11.43
C SER A 350 -24.53 -10.71 10.21
N CYS A 351 -24.83 -9.44 10.46
CA CYS A 351 -25.41 -8.51 9.51
C CYS A 351 -24.47 -7.32 9.25
N ALA A 352 -24.55 -6.70 8.07
CA ALA A 352 -23.63 -5.62 7.71
C ALA A 352 -23.77 -4.41 8.66
N TRP A 353 -22.63 -3.79 9.03
CA TRP A 353 -22.57 -2.71 10.03
C TRP A 353 -23.61 -1.62 9.81
N PHE A 354 -23.81 -1.15 8.58
CA PHE A 354 -24.71 -0.02 8.29
C PHE A 354 -26.18 -0.31 8.62
N ARG A 355 -26.59 -1.59 8.69
CA ARG A 355 -27.97 -1.98 9.04
C ARG A 355 -28.20 -1.98 10.54
N ILE A 356 -27.21 -2.43 11.31
CA ILE A 356 -27.34 -2.65 12.75
C ILE A 356 -26.75 -1.50 13.58
N SER A 357 -25.93 -0.63 12.98
CA SER A 357 -25.22 0.45 13.69
C SER A 357 -26.17 1.39 14.43
N ARG A 358 -27.37 1.65 13.90
CA ARG A 358 -28.36 2.52 14.56
C ARG A 358 -28.80 1.99 15.92
N LYS A 359 -28.79 0.67 16.11
CA LYS A 359 -29.17 0.01 17.37
C LYS A 359 -27.98 -0.29 18.27
N LEU A 360 -26.84 -0.68 17.68
CA LEU A 360 -25.63 -0.99 18.45
C LEU A 360 -24.89 0.24 18.96
N VAL A 361 -24.91 1.36 18.24
CA VAL A 361 -24.19 2.58 18.65
C VAL A 361 -24.72 3.12 20.00
N PRO A 362 -26.05 3.25 20.23
CA PRO A 362 -26.57 3.64 21.54
C PRO A 362 -26.13 2.70 22.67
N ILE A 363 -26.21 1.39 22.45
CA ILE A 363 -25.81 0.38 23.45
C ILE A 363 -24.32 0.49 23.79
N ALA A 364 -23.46 0.60 22.77
CA ALA A 364 -22.03 0.77 22.99
C ALA A 364 -21.70 2.09 23.67
N LYS A 365 -22.42 3.18 23.34
CA LYS A 365 -22.26 4.48 24.01
C LYS A 365 -22.60 4.40 25.48
N GLU A 366 -23.69 3.72 25.84
CA GLU A 366 -24.08 3.54 27.23
C GLU A 366 -23.05 2.71 27.99
N GLU A 367 -22.61 1.59 27.38
CA GLU A 367 -21.62 0.69 27.98
C GLU A 367 -20.28 1.37 28.31
N VAL A 368 -19.81 2.28 27.44
CA VAL A 368 -18.54 2.99 27.62
C VAL A 368 -18.70 4.45 28.05
N LYS A 369 -19.89 4.83 28.53
CA LYS A 369 -20.20 6.22 28.89
C LYS A 369 -19.21 6.78 29.92
N HIS A 370 -19.00 6.05 31.02
CA HIS A 370 -18.05 6.40 32.07
C HIS A 370 -16.61 6.56 31.54
N ILE A 371 -16.19 5.74 30.58
CA ILE A 371 -14.84 5.80 29.98
C ILE A 371 -14.69 7.03 29.08
N ILE A 372 -15.73 7.39 28.34
CA ILE A 372 -15.74 8.61 27.52
C ILE A 372 -15.74 9.85 28.43
N GLU A 373 -16.44 9.81 29.56
CA GLU A 373 -16.41 10.87 30.58
C GLU A 373 -15.02 11.01 31.23
N GLU A 374 -14.36 9.90 31.56
CA GLU A 374 -12.96 9.90 32.03
C GLU A 374 -11.99 10.43 30.97
N GLU A 375 -12.13 10.00 29.71
CA GLU A 375 -11.34 10.51 28.58
C GLU A 375 -11.53 12.03 28.43
N SER A 376 -12.78 12.49 28.55
CA SER A 376 -13.14 13.90 28.50
C SER A 376 -12.45 14.71 29.60
N ILE A 377 -12.46 14.23 30.85
CA ILE A 377 -11.80 14.90 31.99
C ILE A 377 -10.28 14.93 31.82
N GLU A 378 -9.66 13.81 31.41
CA GLU A 378 -8.20 13.74 31.21
C GLU A 378 -7.76 14.68 30.07
N LEU A 379 -8.53 14.73 28.97
CA LEU A 379 -8.27 15.63 27.85
C LEU A 379 -8.46 17.09 28.23
N GLU A 380 -9.51 17.44 28.98
CA GLU A 380 -9.74 18.80 29.47
C GLU A 380 -8.59 19.28 30.34
N LYS A 381 -8.07 18.42 31.22
CA LYS A 381 -6.88 18.72 32.04
C LYS A 381 -5.63 18.96 31.20
N ILE A 382 -5.36 18.10 30.21
CA ILE A 382 -4.20 18.28 29.31
C ILE A 382 -4.34 19.59 28.53
N ILE A 383 -5.54 19.89 28.05
CA ILE A 383 -5.82 21.09 27.24
C ILE A 383 -5.72 22.35 28.08
N SER A 384 -6.22 22.37 29.33
CA SER A 384 -6.11 23.55 30.20
C SER A 384 -4.66 23.86 30.61
N MET A 385 -3.79 22.84 30.66
CA MET A 385 -2.35 22.99 30.88
C MET A 385 -1.56 23.27 29.59
N SER A 386 -2.23 23.27 28.43
CA SER A 386 -1.54 23.39 27.16
C SER A 386 -1.03 24.81 26.90
N ARG A 387 0.10 24.89 26.21
CA ARG A 387 0.69 26.13 25.71
C ARG A 387 0.39 26.30 24.23
N VAL A 388 0.02 27.51 23.82
CA VAL A 388 -0.20 27.94 22.44
C VAL A 388 1.06 28.57 21.90
N VAL A 389 1.52 28.07 20.75
CA VAL A 389 2.65 28.60 19.99
C VAL A 389 2.16 29.75 19.12
N ILE A 390 2.54 30.98 19.48
CA ILE A 390 2.17 32.18 18.70
C ILE A 390 3.09 32.30 17.48
N ASP A 391 4.41 32.16 17.69
CA ASP A 391 5.45 32.29 16.66
C ASP A 391 6.61 31.29 16.89
N CYS A 392 7.64 31.33 16.04
CA CYS A 392 8.80 30.43 16.06
C CYS A 392 9.70 30.61 17.29
N GLY A 393 9.22 30.17 18.45
CA GLY A 393 10.02 30.06 19.68
C GLY A 393 9.36 30.63 20.93
N VAL A 394 8.27 31.39 20.78
CA VAL A 394 7.51 31.93 21.92
C VAL A 394 6.18 31.20 22.01
N ASP A 395 5.97 30.54 23.14
CA ASP A 395 4.68 30.00 23.52
C ASP A 395 4.12 30.76 24.72
N ARG A 396 2.79 30.77 24.82
CA ARG A 396 2.06 31.32 25.97
C ARG A 396 1.10 30.28 26.49
N GLU A 397 0.56 30.51 27.68
CA GLU A 397 -0.56 29.73 28.18
C GLU A 397 -1.79 29.90 27.29
N ILE A 398 -2.55 28.82 27.11
CA ILE A 398 -3.81 28.83 26.40
C ILE A 398 -4.86 29.65 27.17
N THR A 399 -5.65 30.48 26.48
CA THR A 399 -6.75 31.17 27.16
C THR A 399 -7.92 30.21 27.40
N LYS A 400 -8.85 30.56 28.29
CA LYS A 400 -10.03 29.72 28.59
C LYS A 400 -10.92 29.51 27.36
N GLU A 401 -11.05 30.54 26.52
CA GLU A 401 -11.83 30.52 25.29
C GLU A 401 -11.18 29.59 24.25
N GLU A 402 -9.85 29.70 24.08
CA GLU A 402 -9.09 28.82 23.20
C GLU A 402 -9.14 27.37 23.68
N ALA A 403 -8.97 27.14 24.99
CA ALA A 403 -9.07 25.81 25.60
C ALA A 403 -10.43 25.18 25.33
N SER A 404 -11.53 25.94 25.46
CA SER A 404 -12.88 25.49 25.14
C SER A 404 -13.04 25.10 23.65
N ILE A 405 -12.49 25.91 22.73
CA ILE A 405 -12.52 25.62 21.29
C ILE A 405 -11.72 24.36 20.96
N VAL A 406 -10.50 24.25 21.50
CA VAL A 406 -9.62 23.09 21.32
C VAL A 406 -10.30 21.84 21.86
N PHE A 407 -10.83 21.89 23.07
CA PHE A 407 -11.53 20.79 23.72
C PHE A 407 -12.73 20.30 22.90
N LYS A 408 -13.59 21.23 22.45
CA LYS A 408 -14.71 20.90 21.56
C LYS A 408 -14.24 20.20 20.28
N ASN A 409 -13.16 20.68 19.67
CA ASN A 409 -12.61 20.08 18.45
C ASN A 409 -12.02 18.68 18.70
N VAL A 410 -11.32 18.49 19.83
CA VAL A 410 -10.80 17.19 20.25
C VAL A 410 -11.94 16.20 20.50
N MET A 411 -12.98 16.58 21.23
CA MET A 411 -14.13 15.71 21.49
C MET A 411 -14.88 15.33 20.21
N ASN A 412 -15.02 16.25 19.25
CA ASN A 412 -15.56 15.93 17.93
C ASN A 412 -14.73 14.85 17.21
N LEU A 413 -13.40 14.84 17.36
CA LEU A 413 -12.55 13.79 16.82
C LEU A 413 -12.67 12.48 17.58
N VAL A 414 -12.79 12.51 18.91
CA VAL A 414 -13.07 11.33 19.73
C VAL A 414 -14.35 10.65 19.26
N HIS A 415 -15.46 11.39 19.07
CA HIS A 415 -16.72 10.84 18.58
C HIS A 415 -16.63 10.21 17.18
N LYS A 416 -15.90 10.85 16.25
CA LYS A 416 -15.66 10.30 14.90
C LYS A 416 -14.81 9.04 14.93
N ALA A 417 -13.76 9.03 15.75
CA ALA A 417 -12.88 7.89 15.95
C ALA A 417 -13.64 6.72 16.58
N PHE A 418 -14.45 6.99 17.61
CA PHE A 418 -15.32 6.01 18.27
C PHE A 418 -16.27 5.34 17.26
N SER A 419 -16.97 6.11 16.42
CA SER A 419 -17.86 5.55 15.39
C SER A 419 -17.12 4.62 14.40
N THR A 420 -15.88 4.96 14.06
CA THR A 420 -15.03 4.16 13.18
C THR A 420 -14.53 2.89 13.88
N LEU A 421 -14.21 2.99 15.18
CA LEU A 421 -13.80 1.88 16.02
C LEU A 421 -14.93 0.85 16.16
N LEU A 422 -16.15 1.27 16.45
CA LEU A 422 -17.31 0.38 16.56
C LEU A 422 -17.52 -0.44 15.27
N ARG A 423 -17.41 0.20 14.10
CA ARG A 423 -17.49 -0.49 12.80
C ARG A 423 -16.44 -1.59 12.66
N ARG A 424 -15.21 -1.32 13.09
CA ARG A 424 -14.10 -2.28 13.03
C ARG A 424 -14.31 -3.45 13.99
N ILE A 425 -14.75 -3.16 15.21
CA ILE A 425 -15.04 -4.16 16.23
C ILE A 425 -16.15 -5.09 15.75
N TRP A 426 -17.26 -4.54 15.26
CA TRP A 426 -18.35 -5.34 14.72
C TRP A 426 -17.91 -6.27 13.59
N GLY A 427 -17.14 -5.75 12.63
CA GLY A 427 -16.58 -6.59 11.56
C GLY A 427 -15.71 -7.73 12.10
N SER A 428 -14.99 -7.50 13.20
CA SER A 428 -14.15 -8.53 13.83
C SER A 428 -14.99 -9.59 14.55
N VAL A 429 -16.02 -9.18 15.30
CA VAL A 429 -16.94 -10.07 16.02
C VAL A 429 -17.70 -10.97 15.05
N VAL A 430 -18.25 -10.41 13.98
CA VAL A 430 -19.00 -11.16 12.96
C VAL A 430 -18.11 -12.16 12.22
N ASN A 431 -16.84 -11.81 12.00
CA ASN A 431 -15.89 -12.73 11.35
C ASN A 431 -15.52 -13.90 12.27
N TYR A 432 -15.28 -13.64 13.57
CA TYR A 432 -14.87 -14.68 14.52
C TYR A 432 -15.93 -15.77 14.71
N GLU A 433 -17.20 -15.38 14.76
CA GLU A 433 -18.31 -16.34 14.92
C GLU A 433 -18.53 -17.20 13.66
N CYS A 434 -18.06 -16.74 12.50
CA CYS A 434 -18.09 -17.54 11.27
C CYS A 434 -17.04 -18.66 11.29
N ASP A 435 -15.94 -18.48 12.03
CA ASP A 435 -14.83 -19.43 12.10
C ASP A 435 -15.07 -20.52 13.19
N SER A 436 -15.68 -20.16 14.33
CA SER A 436 -15.83 -21.07 15.49
C SER A 436 -16.87 -22.19 15.35
N VAL A 437 -17.72 -22.16 14.32
CA VAL A 437 -18.76 -23.20 14.10
C VAL A 437 -18.20 -24.43 13.39
N SER A 438 -16.90 -24.43 13.04
CA SER A 438 -16.28 -25.47 12.23
C SER A 438 -15.77 -26.70 13.02
N ASP A 439 -15.69 -26.64 14.36
CA ASP A 439 -14.95 -27.63 15.16
C ASP A 439 -15.77 -28.40 16.21
N LEU A 440 -17.10 -28.23 16.28
CA LEU A 440 -17.95 -29.07 17.17
C LEU A 440 -18.51 -30.27 16.41
N ASN A 441 -17.76 -31.37 16.44
CA ASN A 441 -18.26 -32.71 16.11
C ASN A 441 -19.33 -33.13 17.13
N PHE A 442 -20.60 -33.07 16.74
CA PHE A 442 -21.69 -33.75 17.46
C PHE A 442 -21.61 -35.25 17.16
N THR A 443 -21.41 -36.05 18.20
CA THR A 443 -21.64 -37.50 18.21
C THR A 443 -22.92 -37.80 19.02
N ASP A 444 -23.61 -38.86 18.59
CA ASP A 444 -24.78 -39.56 19.14
C ASP A 444 -26.22 -39.11 18.80
N GLU A 445 -26.73 -39.82 17.78
CA GLU A 445 -27.95 -40.66 17.72
C GLU A 445 -29.33 -40.08 18.09
N PHE A 446 -30.13 -39.79 17.06
CA PHE A 446 -31.54 -40.27 16.90
C PHE A 446 -31.94 -40.26 15.41
N PRO A 447 -32.88 -41.12 14.94
CA PRO A 447 -33.12 -41.35 13.51
C PRO A 447 -34.36 -40.63 12.93
N LEU A 448 -34.32 -40.41 11.60
CA LEU A 448 -35.38 -40.08 10.63
C LEU A 448 -35.52 -38.60 10.17
N PRO A 449 -36.12 -38.33 8.98
CA PRO A 449 -35.36 -38.17 7.74
C PRO A 449 -35.62 -36.81 7.06
N VAL A 450 -34.76 -36.46 6.11
CA VAL A 450 -34.98 -35.60 4.91
C VAL A 450 -33.75 -34.72 4.68
N LYS A 451 -33.16 -34.95 3.52
CA LYS A 451 -31.94 -34.37 2.97
C LYS A 451 -31.98 -32.83 2.95
N ALA A 452 -31.06 -32.21 3.67
CA ALA A 452 -30.47 -30.92 3.29
C ALA A 452 -28.99 -30.92 3.69
N SER A 453 -28.11 -30.94 2.69
CA SER A 453 -26.66 -30.95 2.85
C SER A 453 -26.15 -29.65 3.46
N LEU A 454 -25.46 -29.75 4.60
CA LEU A 454 -24.79 -28.64 5.32
C LEU A 454 -23.44 -28.26 4.68
N PRO A 455 -22.98 -27.00 4.83
CA PRO A 455 -21.86 -26.44 4.08
C PRO A 455 -20.50 -26.54 4.79
N VAL A 456 -19.47 -26.79 3.97
CA VAL A 456 -18.04 -26.83 4.30
C VAL A 456 -17.43 -25.41 4.40
N LYS A 457 -16.56 -25.23 5.42
CA LYS A 457 -15.48 -24.24 5.66
C LYS A 457 -15.55 -22.91 4.87
N VAL A 458 -15.80 -21.81 5.58
CA VAL A 458 -15.88 -20.44 5.01
C VAL A 458 -14.50 -19.75 5.06
N MET A 459 -14.03 -19.26 3.91
CA MET A 459 -12.77 -18.52 3.79
C MET A 459 -13.02 -16.99 3.70
N ASP A 460 -12.25 -16.23 4.47
CA ASP A 460 -12.27 -14.78 4.62
C ASP A 460 -12.41 -13.98 3.30
N CYS A 461 -13.49 -13.21 3.22
CA CYS A 461 -13.81 -12.27 2.15
C CYS A 461 -14.12 -10.88 2.72
N GLY A 462 -13.23 -10.29 3.52
CA GLY A 462 -13.28 -8.91 4.01
C GLY A 462 -13.38 -7.77 2.96
N GLY A 463 -13.76 -8.06 1.70
CA GLY A 463 -13.96 -7.09 0.62
C GLY A 463 -15.37 -6.99 0.04
N VAL A 464 -16.35 -7.77 0.53
CA VAL A 464 -17.69 -7.87 -0.13
C VAL A 464 -18.71 -6.83 0.38
N ALA A 465 -18.49 -6.16 1.52
CA ALA A 465 -19.56 -5.45 2.23
C ALA A 465 -19.76 -3.96 1.89
N ALA A 466 -19.11 -3.43 0.85
CA ALA A 466 -19.52 -2.15 0.27
C ALA A 466 -20.01 -2.42 -1.15
N ILE A 467 -21.33 -2.60 -1.31
CA ILE A 467 -21.97 -2.22 -2.57
C ILE A 467 -21.52 -0.78 -2.78
N ASN A 468 -20.60 -0.60 -3.72
CA ASN A 468 -20.07 0.69 -4.09
C ASN A 468 -21.26 1.63 -4.23
N LYS A 469 -21.29 2.73 -3.47
CA LYS A 469 -22.26 3.83 -3.63
C LYS A 469 -22.20 4.49 -5.03
N SER A 470 -21.54 3.87 -6.01
CA SER A 470 -21.41 4.35 -7.38
C SER A 470 -22.67 4.15 -8.21
N HIS A 471 -23.63 3.36 -7.73
CA HIS A 471 -24.94 3.27 -8.35
C HIS A 471 -25.97 3.83 -7.38
N ASN A 472 -26.31 5.10 -7.58
CA ASN A 472 -27.37 5.80 -6.87
C ASN A 472 -28.73 5.20 -7.26
N PHE A 473 -29.01 3.97 -6.84
CA PHE A 473 -30.39 3.50 -6.84
C PHE A 473 -31.14 4.39 -5.85
N LYS A 474 -32.05 5.21 -6.37
CA LYS A 474 -32.95 6.04 -5.56
C LYS A 474 -33.91 5.19 -4.69
N ILE A 475 -33.91 3.88 -4.92
CA ILE A 475 -34.84 2.88 -4.43
C ILE A 475 -34.07 1.95 -3.49
N ASN A 476 -34.49 1.93 -2.22
CA ASN A 476 -33.95 1.02 -1.21
C ASN A 476 -34.86 -0.20 -1.09
N LEU A 477 -34.32 -1.39 -1.31
CA LEU A 477 -35.05 -2.63 -1.04
C LEU A 477 -35.43 -2.74 0.43
N TYR A 478 -36.50 -3.48 0.70
CA TYR A 478 -36.83 -3.91 2.05
C TYR A 478 -35.69 -4.77 2.59
N HIS A 479 -35.41 -4.61 3.88
CA HIS A 479 -34.19 -5.13 4.48
C HIS A 479 -34.07 -6.67 4.43
N GLU A 480 -35.19 -7.38 4.50
CA GLU A 480 -35.29 -8.84 4.33
C GLU A 480 -34.91 -9.28 2.91
N ASP A 481 -35.41 -8.57 1.90
CA ASP A 481 -35.14 -8.89 0.49
C ASP A 481 -33.66 -8.61 0.15
N ASP A 482 -33.11 -7.49 0.66
CA ASP A 482 -31.69 -7.16 0.53
C ASP A 482 -30.80 -8.16 1.30
N ALA A 483 -31.28 -8.75 2.41
CA ALA A 483 -30.60 -9.84 3.10
C ALA A 483 -30.64 -11.14 2.28
N ALA A 484 -31.78 -11.49 1.71
CA ALA A 484 -31.95 -12.69 0.89
C ALA A 484 -31.04 -12.64 -0.35
N ILE A 485 -30.97 -11.51 -1.05
CA ILE A 485 -30.06 -11.30 -2.18
C ILE A 485 -28.61 -11.45 -1.72
N LEU A 486 -28.22 -10.81 -0.61
CA LEU A 486 -26.85 -10.92 -0.10
C LEU A 486 -26.49 -12.38 0.24
N ASN A 487 -27.40 -13.14 0.84
CA ASN A 487 -27.19 -14.55 1.16
C ASN A 487 -26.99 -15.39 -0.11
N ILE A 488 -27.80 -15.18 -1.15
CA ILE A 488 -27.63 -15.81 -2.46
C ILE A 488 -26.24 -15.49 -3.02
N ARG A 489 -25.86 -14.22 -3.06
CA ARG A 489 -24.54 -13.78 -3.57
C ARG A 489 -23.40 -14.44 -2.81
N ASN A 490 -23.48 -14.52 -1.49
CA ASN A 490 -22.47 -15.18 -0.67
C ASN A 490 -22.36 -16.68 -0.99
N GLN A 491 -23.49 -17.36 -1.17
CA GLN A 491 -23.51 -18.78 -1.55
C GLN A 491 -22.80 -19.01 -2.90
N PHE A 492 -23.15 -18.23 -3.93
CA PHE A 492 -22.54 -18.37 -5.25
C PHE A 492 -21.09 -17.93 -5.30
N SER A 493 -20.72 -16.88 -4.56
CA SER A 493 -19.32 -16.46 -4.39
C SER A 493 -18.47 -17.59 -3.81
N ARG A 494 -18.97 -18.33 -2.80
CA ARG A 494 -18.27 -19.50 -2.25
C ARG A 494 -18.11 -20.61 -3.29
N LYS A 495 -19.18 -20.95 -4.00
CA LYS A 495 -19.16 -21.98 -5.06
C LYS A 495 -18.15 -21.61 -6.16
N MET A 496 -18.16 -20.35 -6.58
CA MET A 496 -17.25 -19.83 -7.59
C MET A 496 -15.80 -19.83 -7.11
N ASN A 497 -15.54 -19.37 -5.88
CA ASN A 497 -14.19 -19.34 -5.32
C ASN A 497 -13.60 -20.74 -5.19
N ARG A 498 -14.42 -21.73 -4.79
CA ARG A 498 -14.01 -23.14 -4.73
C ARG A 498 -13.67 -23.66 -6.12
N LEU A 499 -14.57 -23.51 -7.09
CA LEU A 499 -14.32 -23.91 -8.48
C LEU A 499 -13.04 -23.28 -9.04
N ILE A 500 -12.83 -21.98 -8.78
CA ILE A 500 -11.64 -21.25 -9.23
C ILE A 500 -10.38 -21.82 -8.58
N SER A 501 -10.40 -22.05 -7.27
CA SER A 501 -9.26 -22.58 -6.52
C SER A 501 -8.91 -23.98 -7.00
N ASP A 502 -9.90 -24.88 -7.07
CA ASP A 502 -9.73 -26.26 -7.48
C ASP A 502 -9.15 -26.32 -8.90
N LYS A 503 -9.68 -25.51 -9.83
CA LYS A 503 -9.20 -25.46 -11.20
C LYS A 503 -7.78 -24.89 -11.32
N TYR A 504 -7.42 -23.87 -10.53
CA TYR A 504 -6.04 -23.41 -10.52
C TYR A 504 -5.08 -24.47 -9.98
N SER A 505 -5.45 -25.17 -8.91
CA SER A 505 -4.65 -26.26 -8.36
C SER A 505 -4.48 -27.41 -9.36
N GLU A 506 -5.54 -27.81 -10.05
CA GLU A 506 -5.52 -28.79 -11.15
C GLU A 506 -4.54 -28.36 -12.26
N MET A 507 -4.68 -27.12 -12.75
CA MET A 507 -3.83 -26.61 -13.83
C MET A 507 -2.34 -26.57 -13.45
N ILE A 508 -2.02 -26.26 -12.18
CA ILE A 508 -0.65 -26.24 -11.67
C ILE A 508 -0.11 -27.66 -11.51
N ALA A 509 -0.89 -28.57 -10.92
CA ALA A 509 -0.52 -29.97 -10.71
C ALA A 509 -0.24 -30.70 -12.04
N GLU A 510 -1.10 -30.48 -13.03
CA GLU A 510 -0.99 -31.11 -14.35
C GLU A 510 0.02 -30.41 -15.27
N ARG A 511 0.66 -29.32 -14.83
CA ARG A 511 1.52 -28.48 -15.66
C ARG A 511 0.84 -28.11 -16.99
N HIS A 512 -0.41 -27.66 -16.89
CA HIS A 512 -1.27 -27.41 -18.04
C HIS A 512 -0.57 -26.54 -19.09
N LYS A 513 -0.49 -27.02 -20.33
CA LYS A 513 0.12 -26.29 -21.45
C LYS A 513 -0.94 -25.51 -22.22
N PHE A 514 -0.77 -24.20 -22.31
CA PHE A 514 -1.57 -23.35 -23.19
C PHE A 514 -1.16 -23.54 -24.66
N ASP A 515 -1.99 -23.06 -25.58
CA ASP A 515 -1.77 -23.17 -27.05
C ASP A 515 -0.43 -22.61 -27.51
N ASP A 516 0.14 -21.63 -26.80
CA ASP A 516 1.45 -21.05 -27.08
C ASP A 516 2.62 -21.79 -26.38
N ALA A 517 2.40 -23.05 -26.02
CA ALA A 517 3.30 -23.92 -25.27
C ALA A 517 3.71 -23.39 -23.87
N THR A 518 3.12 -22.30 -23.39
CA THR A 518 3.39 -21.83 -22.01
C THR A 518 2.78 -22.81 -21.02
N VAL A 519 3.57 -23.20 -20.02
CA VAL A 519 3.10 -24.05 -18.92
C VAL A 519 2.49 -23.17 -17.83
N ALA A 520 1.31 -23.55 -17.35
CA ALA A 520 0.70 -23.03 -16.14
C ALA A 520 1.63 -23.33 -14.96
N SER A 521 2.44 -22.33 -14.61
CA SER A 521 3.48 -22.37 -13.59
C SER A 521 3.26 -21.21 -12.60
N VAL A 522 4.10 -21.10 -11.58
CA VAL A 522 4.11 -20.03 -10.56
C VAL A 522 4.49 -18.69 -11.20
N ARG A 523 3.64 -18.17 -12.08
CA ARG A 523 3.81 -16.89 -12.76
C ARG A 523 2.87 -15.85 -12.17
N SER A 524 3.27 -14.59 -12.29
CA SER A 524 2.46 -13.49 -11.82
C SER A 524 1.10 -13.48 -12.55
N TRP A 525 0.01 -13.12 -11.86
CA TRP A 525 -1.33 -13.00 -12.47
C TRP A 525 -1.30 -12.18 -13.77
N LYS A 526 -0.47 -11.14 -13.79
CA LYS A 526 -0.32 -10.23 -14.92
C LYS A 526 0.12 -10.93 -16.22
N GLU A 527 0.95 -11.97 -16.12
CA GLU A 527 1.46 -12.70 -17.28
C GLU A 527 0.46 -13.74 -17.78
N ILE A 528 -0.23 -14.42 -16.87
CA ILE A 528 -1.04 -15.60 -17.19
C ILE A 528 -2.53 -15.29 -17.34
N SER A 529 -3.00 -14.14 -16.83
CA SER A 529 -4.41 -13.76 -16.83
C SER A 529 -5.06 -13.76 -18.21
N LYS A 530 -4.36 -13.31 -19.26
CA LYS A 530 -4.90 -13.32 -20.63
C LYS A 530 -5.29 -14.72 -21.11
N LYS A 531 -4.60 -15.75 -20.63
CA LYS A 531 -4.80 -17.16 -20.99
C LYS A 531 -5.81 -17.85 -20.08
N LEU A 532 -5.79 -17.50 -18.80
CA LEU A 532 -6.71 -18.05 -17.80
C LEU A 532 -8.12 -17.46 -17.92
N LEU A 533 -8.25 -16.17 -18.23
CA LEU A 533 -9.54 -15.48 -18.26
C LEU A 533 -10.57 -16.15 -19.20
N PRO A 534 -10.25 -16.56 -20.44
CA PRO A 534 -11.19 -17.30 -21.28
C PRO A 534 -11.68 -18.60 -20.66
N ILE A 535 -10.76 -19.39 -20.08
CA ILE A 535 -11.07 -20.66 -19.40
C ILE A 535 -12.03 -20.40 -18.24
N PHE A 536 -11.66 -19.49 -17.33
CA PHE A 536 -12.50 -19.20 -16.17
C PHE A 536 -13.82 -18.54 -16.52
N LYS A 537 -13.90 -17.69 -17.55
CA LYS A 537 -15.17 -17.15 -18.02
C LYS A 537 -16.12 -18.26 -18.46
N LYS A 538 -15.60 -19.30 -19.12
CA LYS A 538 -16.38 -20.47 -19.53
C LYS A 538 -16.83 -21.28 -18.29
N GLU A 539 -15.91 -21.56 -17.37
CA GLU A 539 -16.18 -22.36 -16.17
C GLU A 539 -17.17 -21.70 -15.20
N ILE A 540 -17.06 -20.38 -14.98
CA ILE A 540 -17.91 -19.68 -14.01
C ILE A 540 -19.25 -19.22 -14.61
N ALA A 541 -19.42 -19.24 -15.94
CA ALA A 541 -20.64 -18.75 -16.59
C ALA A 541 -21.91 -19.45 -16.10
N PRO A 542 -21.97 -20.80 -15.95
CA PRO A 542 -23.14 -21.49 -15.41
C PRO A 542 -23.46 -21.08 -13.96
N ILE A 543 -22.44 -20.77 -13.16
CA ILE A 543 -22.59 -20.31 -11.77
C ILE A 543 -23.20 -18.90 -11.75
N ILE A 544 -22.71 -18.00 -12.61
CA ILE A 544 -23.22 -16.62 -12.73
C ILE A 544 -24.68 -16.61 -13.20
N GLU A 545 -25.04 -17.46 -14.16
CA GLU A 545 -26.43 -17.54 -14.64
C GLU A 545 -27.36 -18.14 -13.57
N SER A 546 -26.89 -19.15 -12.84
CA SER A 546 -27.64 -19.70 -11.70
C SER A 546 -27.84 -18.67 -10.58
N GLU A 547 -26.84 -17.82 -10.32
CA GLU A 547 -26.95 -16.70 -9.37
C GLU A 547 -27.98 -15.68 -9.85
N ARG A 548 -27.95 -15.33 -11.14
CA ARG A 548 -28.91 -14.42 -11.76
C ARG A 548 -30.36 -14.89 -11.61
N ILE A 549 -30.62 -16.17 -11.90
CA ILE A 549 -31.97 -16.75 -11.81
C ILE A 549 -32.49 -16.63 -10.37
N LYS A 550 -31.71 -17.07 -9.38
CA LYS A 550 -32.14 -17.01 -7.97
C LYS A 550 -32.29 -15.58 -7.44
N ILE A 551 -31.43 -14.65 -7.85
CA ILE A 551 -31.60 -13.23 -7.51
C ILE A 551 -32.89 -12.70 -8.14
N ASN A 552 -33.17 -13.05 -9.40
CA ASN A 552 -34.40 -12.65 -10.07
C ASN A 552 -35.64 -13.20 -9.35
N ASP A 553 -35.61 -14.45 -8.87
CA ASP A 553 -36.71 -15.05 -8.11
C ASP A 553 -37.01 -14.28 -6.81
N VAL A 554 -35.97 -13.81 -6.10
CA VAL A 554 -36.17 -12.93 -4.94
C VAL A 554 -36.71 -11.57 -5.38
N LEU A 555 -36.17 -10.98 -6.44
CA LEU A 555 -36.64 -9.69 -6.95
C LEU A 555 -38.08 -9.71 -7.45
N LEU A 556 -38.60 -10.86 -7.90
CA LEU A 556 -40.00 -11.01 -8.29
C LEU A 556 -40.96 -10.72 -7.13
N LYS A 557 -40.53 -11.02 -5.89
CA LYS A 557 -41.32 -10.84 -4.65
C LYS A 557 -40.80 -9.69 -3.78
N ALA A 558 -39.73 -9.03 -4.21
CA ALA A 558 -39.06 -8.03 -3.40
C ALA A 558 -39.86 -6.73 -3.33
N ARG A 559 -39.78 -6.11 -2.15
CA ARG A 559 -40.44 -4.86 -1.81
C ARG A 559 -39.42 -3.72 -1.79
N VAL A 560 -39.86 -2.53 -2.17
CA VAL A 560 -39.13 -1.27 -2.02
C VAL A 560 -39.77 -0.44 -0.93
N ASN A 561 -38.91 0.19 -0.12
CA ASN A 561 -39.31 1.24 0.81
C ASN A 561 -39.54 2.56 0.06
N VAL A 562 -40.78 3.01 -0.03
CA VAL A 562 -41.12 4.33 -0.55
C VAL A 562 -41.23 5.30 0.62
N PHE A 563 -40.34 6.28 0.65
CA PHE A 563 -40.41 7.36 1.63
C PHE A 563 -41.42 8.39 1.14
N SER A 564 -42.45 8.65 1.95
CA SER A 564 -43.30 9.83 1.75
C SER A 564 -42.45 11.10 1.90
N SER A 565 -42.82 12.18 1.21
CA SER A 565 -42.16 13.50 1.31
C SER A 565 -42.01 13.97 2.75
N ASP A 566 -42.93 13.53 3.62
CA ASP A 566 -43.06 14.00 4.98
C ASP A 566 -42.22 13.16 5.96
N CYS A 567 -41.43 12.19 5.45
CA CYS A 567 -40.49 11.34 6.19
C CYS A 567 -41.08 10.52 7.37
N SER A 568 -42.41 10.54 7.57
CA SER A 568 -43.08 9.96 8.74
C SER A 568 -43.51 8.51 8.58
N PHE A 569 -43.69 8.03 7.34
CA PHE A 569 -44.09 6.65 7.07
C PHE A 569 -43.31 6.05 5.89
N VAL A 570 -42.90 4.79 6.06
CA VAL A 570 -42.28 3.97 5.02
C VAL A 570 -43.31 2.99 4.53
N THR A 571 -43.91 3.27 3.37
CA THR A 571 -44.82 2.33 2.73
C THR A 571 -43.99 1.36 1.89
N ALA A 572 -44.12 0.06 2.16
CA ALA A 572 -43.54 -0.97 1.32
C ALA A 572 -44.47 -1.22 0.13
N ARG A 573 -43.94 -1.19 -1.10
CA ARG A 573 -44.64 -1.69 -2.29
C ARG A 573 -43.76 -2.68 -3.03
N GLU A 574 -44.36 -3.51 -3.88
CA GLU A 574 -43.59 -4.39 -4.76
C GLU A 574 -42.77 -3.61 -5.81
N LEU A 575 -41.66 -4.18 -6.24
CA LEU A 575 -40.87 -3.64 -7.34
C LEU A 575 -41.63 -3.73 -8.66
N THR A 576 -41.61 -2.64 -9.43
CA THR A 576 -42.09 -2.66 -10.82
C THR A 576 -41.15 -3.47 -11.72
N SER A 577 -41.64 -3.96 -12.85
CA SER A 577 -40.83 -4.71 -13.83
C SER A 577 -39.56 -3.96 -14.27
N ALA A 578 -39.67 -2.65 -14.52
CA ALA A 578 -38.54 -1.80 -14.92
C ALA A 578 -37.50 -1.63 -13.80
N GLU A 579 -37.95 -1.45 -12.55
CA GLU A 579 -37.06 -1.38 -11.39
C GLU A 579 -36.33 -2.70 -11.17
N ARG A 580 -37.03 -3.84 -11.28
CA ARG A 580 -36.43 -5.18 -11.18
C ARG A 580 -35.35 -5.39 -12.23
N PHE A 581 -35.65 -5.08 -13.50
CA PHE A 581 -34.69 -5.22 -14.60
C PHE A 581 -33.43 -4.38 -14.35
N THR A 582 -33.62 -3.13 -13.95
CA THR A 582 -32.54 -2.19 -13.64
C THR A 582 -31.69 -2.68 -12.47
N PHE A 583 -32.32 -3.15 -11.39
CA PHE A 583 -31.65 -3.64 -10.19
C PHE A 583 -30.88 -4.94 -10.47
N LEU A 584 -31.50 -5.89 -11.17
CA LEU A 584 -30.86 -7.14 -11.57
C LEU A 584 -29.64 -6.87 -12.47
N GLY A 585 -29.77 -5.98 -13.46
CA GLY A 585 -28.66 -5.61 -14.35
C GLY A 585 -27.45 -5.07 -13.58
N ALA A 586 -27.70 -4.18 -12.62
CA ALA A 586 -26.65 -3.60 -11.79
C ALA A 586 -26.02 -4.60 -10.80
N LEU A 587 -26.84 -5.45 -10.17
CA LEU A 587 -26.35 -6.53 -9.33
C LEU A 587 -25.46 -7.48 -10.13
N MET A 588 -25.90 -7.92 -11.31
CA MET A 588 -25.13 -8.84 -12.13
C MET A 588 -23.84 -8.21 -12.67
N LYS A 589 -23.83 -6.90 -12.93
CA LYS A 589 -22.59 -6.15 -13.22
C LYS A 589 -21.63 -6.21 -12.03
N SER A 590 -22.12 -5.99 -10.81
CA SER A 590 -21.32 -6.10 -9.59
C SER A 590 -20.79 -7.53 -9.38
N VAL A 591 -21.62 -8.56 -9.60
CA VAL A 591 -21.23 -9.98 -9.50
C VAL A 591 -20.10 -10.31 -10.46
N ARG A 592 -20.20 -9.92 -11.74
CA ARG A 592 -19.13 -10.13 -12.73
C ARG A 592 -17.83 -9.43 -12.34
N LYS A 593 -17.91 -8.17 -11.91
CA LYS A 593 -16.74 -7.42 -11.40
C LYS A 593 -16.11 -8.11 -10.19
N GLN A 594 -16.94 -8.60 -9.26
CA GLN A 594 -16.48 -9.31 -8.06
C GLN A 594 -15.78 -10.62 -8.45
N ALA A 595 -16.37 -11.41 -9.36
CA ALA A 595 -15.80 -12.65 -9.88
C ALA A 595 -14.40 -12.41 -10.47
N MET A 596 -14.23 -11.37 -11.31
CA MET A 596 -12.94 -11.04 -11.90
C MET A 596 -11.88 -10.63 -10.85
N ARG A 597 -12.27 -9.89 -9.81
CA ARG A 597 -11.36 -9.56 -8.71
C ARG A 597 -10.98 -10.79 -7.90
N ASN A 598 -11.93 -11.68 -7.65
CA ASN A 598 -11.68 -12.93 -6.94
C ASN A 598 -10.73 -13.84 -7.71
N LEU A 599 -10.82 -13.92 -9.05
CA LEU A 599 -9.86 -14.69 -9.87
C LEU A 599 -8.41 -14.29 -9.59
N CYS A 600 -8.11 -13.00 -9.59
CA CYS A 600 -6.78 -12.47 -9.28
C CYS A 600 -6.38 -12.76 -7.83
N ARG A 601 -7.31 -12.54 -6.87
CA ARG A 601 -7.04 -12.76 -5.44
C ARG A 601 -6.76 -14.23 -5.13
N ILE A 602 -7.53 -15.14 -5.72
CA ILE A 602 -7.39 -16.59 -5.54
C ILE A 602 -6.16 -17.08 -6.28
N TRP A 603 -5.88 -16.62 -7.50
CA TRP A 603 -4.61 -16.95 -8.17
C TRP A 603 -3.44 -16.58 -7.27
N ASN A 604 -3.37 -15.32 -6.84
CA ASN A 604 -2.32 -14.85 -5.93
C ASN A 604 -2.32 -15.57 -4.58
N LYS A 605 -3.35 -16.33 -4.22
CA LYS A 605 -3.37 -17.18 -3.04
C LYS A 605 -2.85 -18.58 -3.37
N VAL A 606 -3.29 -19.16 -4.48
CA VAL A 606 -2.89 -20.48 -4.97
C VAL A 606 -1.42 -20.47 -5.41
N ILE A 607 -0.95 -19.46 -6.14
CA ILE A 607 0.48 -19.29 -6.43
C ILE A 607 1.31 -18.83 -5.22
N LYS A 608 0.63 -18.42 -4.14
CA LYS A 608 1.28 -18.18 -2.84
C LYS A 608 1.19 -19.40 -1.91
N LEU A 609 0.71 -20.56 -2.39
CA LEU A 609 0.82 -21.80 -1.62
C LEU A 609 2.27 -22.25 -1.56
N PRO A 610 2.62 -22.82 -0.39
CA PRO A 610 3.07 -22.01 0.73
C PRO A 610 4.36 -21.30 0.32
N SER A 611 4.49 -20.00 0.61
CA SER A 611 5.83 -19.48 0.78
C SER A 611 6.43 -20.27 1.93
N LEU A 612 7.19 -21.30 1.59
CA LEU A 612 7.95 -22.14 2.50
C LEU A 612 8.54 -21.21 3.55
N GLY A 613 7.98 -21.27 4.75
CA GLY A 613 8.46 -20.47 5.86
C GLY A 613 9.61 -21.19 6.51
N LEU A 614 10.42 -20.48 7.29
CA LEU A 614 11.41 -21.13 8.16
C LEU A 614 10.79 -22.22 9.05
N ARG A 615 9.48 -22.12 9.36
CA ARG A 615 8.70 -23.11 10.13
C ARG A 615 8.49 -24.44 9.43
N ASP A 616 8.52 -24.44 8.10
CA ASP A 616 8.20 -25.60 7.26
C ASP A 616 9.45 -26.43 6.91
N ILE A 617 10.64 -25.92 7.25
CA ILE A 617 11.90 -26.65 7.10
C ILE A 617 12.02 -27.74 8.19
N LYS A 618 12.71 -28.86 7.90
CA LYS A 618 13.08 -29.86 8.91
C LYS A 618 13.79 -29.22 10.11
N GLU A 619 13.50 -29.74 11.30
CA GLU A 619 14.01 -29.18 12.57
C GLU A 619 15.54 -29.15 12.66
N VAL A 620 16.22 -30.09 11.99
CA VAL A 620 17.68 -30.13 11.89
C VAL A 620 18.21 -28.86 11.20
N CYS A 621 17.73 -28.54 10.00
CA CYS A 621 18.16 -27.35 9.27
C CYS A 621 17.74 -26.06 9.97
N LYS A 622 16.61 -26.04 10.69
CA LYS A 622 16.25 -24.89 11.55
C LYS A 622 17.27 -24.65 12.64
N SER A 623 17.70 -25.73 13.32
CA SER A 623 18.70 -25.66 14.37
C SER A 623 20.04 -25.15 13.82
N ASP A 624 20.42 -25.57 12.61
CA ASP A 624 21.63 -25.10 11.94
C ASP A 624 21.53 -23.62 11.53
N LEU A 625 20.36 -23.18 11.03
CA LEU A 625 20.10 -21.76 10.76
C LEU A 625 20.18 -20.94 12.05
N ASP A 626 19.62 -21.43 13.16
CA ASP A 626 19.71 -20.78 14.46
C ASP A 626 21.14 -20.73 14.98
N PHE A 627 21.95 -21.76 14.74
CA PHE A 627 23.38 -21.75 15.05
C PHE A 627 24.12 -20.68 14.24
N ILE A 628 23.89 -20.60 12.92
CA ILE A 628 24.47 -19.55 12.05
C ILE A 628 24.05 -18.16 12.53
N LYS A 629 22.79 -17.99 12.93
CA LYS A 629 22.25 -16.75 13.50
C LYS A 629 22.96 -16.37 14.80
N LEU A 630 23.10 -17.31 15.74
CA LEU A 630 23.78 -17.09 17.01
C LEU A 630 25.27 -16.77 16.83
N GLU A 631 25.96 -17.48 15.94
CA GLU A 631 27.35 -17.20 15.58
C GLU A 631 27.50 -15.78 15.03
N PHE A 632 26.61 -15.39 14.10
CA PHE A 632 26.58 -14.04 13.54
C PHE A 632 26.35 -12.96 14.61
N ILE A 633 25.33 -13.13 15.46
CA ILE A 633 24.98 -12.18 16.52
C ILE A 633 26.12 -12.09 17.56
N GLY A 634 26.80 -13.20 17.87
CA GLY A 634 27.97 -13.23 18.73
C GLY A 634 29.12 -12.37 18.17
N ASN A 635 29.44 -12.53 16.90
CA ASN A 635 30.47 -11.74 16.22
C ASN A 635 30.05 -10.26 16.10
N LEU A 636 28.76 -9.99 15.86
CA LEU A 636 28.23 -8.64 15.80
C LEU A 636 28.30 -7.92 17.16
N GLY A 637 28.24 -8.65 18.28
CA GLY A 637 28.34 -8.09 19.63
C GLY A 637 29.54 -7.18 19.82
N GLN A 638 30.72 -7.59 19.33
CA GLN A 638 31.94 -6.78 19.43
C GLN A 638 31.83 -5.47 18.63
N ILE A 639 31.21 -5.52 17.45
CA ILE A 639 30.96 -4.34 16.62
C ILE A 639 29.97 -3.39 17.31
N VAL A 640 28.92 -3.93 17.93
CA VAL A 640 27.96 -3.09 18.67
C VAL A 640 28.64 -2.42 19.85
N ASP A 641 29.48 -3.15 20.60
CA ASP A 641 30.20 -2.62 21.75
C ASP A 641 31.20 -1.52 21.34
N GLU A 642 31.93 -1.71 20.24
CA GLU A 642 32.82 -0.70 19.65
C GLU A 642 32.04 0.56 19.23
N VAL A 643 30.94 0.39 18.49
CA VAL A 643 30.14 1.51 17.96
C VAL A 643 29.50 2.29 19.10
N VAL A 644 28.85 1.61 20.05
CA VAL A 644 28.24 2.26 21.22
C VAL A 644 29.30 2.95 22.08
N GLY A 645 30.46 2.33 22.28
CA GLY A 645 31.61 2.92 22.98
C GLY A 645 32.09 4.22 22.33
N SER A 646 32.33 4.20 21.01
CA SER A 646 32.77 5.38 20.24
C SER A 646 31.76 6.53 20.26
N LEU A 647 30.46 6.21 20.18
CA LEU A 647 29.41 7.22 20.23
C LEU A 647 29.23 7.82 21.63
N SER A 648 29.59 7.07 22.67
CA SER A 648 29.53 7.54 24.05
C SER A 648 30.65 8.51 24.41
N SER A 649 31.82 8.41 23.76
CA SER A 649 32.96 9.30 24.04
C SER A 649 32.83 10.69 23.39
N ASP A 650 32.05 10.81 22.31
CA ASP A 650 32.00 12.03 21.49
C ASP A 650 30.87 13.02 21.85
N VAL A 651 29.95 12.66 22.75
CA VAL A 651 28.70 13.42 22.93
C VAL A 651 28.49 13.85 24.39
N ASP A 652 28.35 15.15 24.62
CA ASP A 652 27.80 15.71 25.87
C ASP A 652 26.37 15.15 26.07
N MET A 653 26.25 14.18 26.99
CA MET A 653 25.06 13.37 27.17
C MET A 653 23.91 14.14 27.83
N SER A 654 23.14 14.85 27.01
CA SER A 654 21.76 15.22 27.35
C SER A 654 20.80 14.06 27.06
N LEU A 655 19.68 13.96 27.81
CA LEU A 655 18.63 12.94 27.59
C LEU A 655 18.12 12.89 26.14
N SER A 656 18.06 14.03 25.44
CA SER A 656 17.71 14.08 24.01
C SER A 656 18.77 13.49 23.09
N GLY A 657 20.05 13.49 23.50
CA GLY A 657 21.13 12.89 22.72
C GLY A 657 21.06 11.36 22.68
N LEU A 658 20.38 10.71 23.63
CA LEU A 658 20.39 9.26 23.73
C LEU A 658 19.53 8.56 22.67
N GLU A 659 18.42 9.19 22.25
CA GLU A 659 17.60 8.71 21.12
C GLU A 659 18.37 8.86 19.79
N ASP A 660 19.09 9.98 19.63
CA ASP A 660 19.96 10.23 18.49
C ASP A 660 21.14 9.25 18.44
N ILE A 661 21.73 8.91 19.60
CA ILE A 661 22.74 7.85 19.73
C ILE A 661 22.14 6.51 19.32
N SER A 662 20.92 6.18 19.74
CA SER A 662 20.29 4.90 19.37
C SER A 662 20.07 4.75 17.88
N PHE A 663 19.58 5.80 17.22
CA PHE A 663 19.39 5.78 15.78
C PHE A 663 20.74 5.72 15.03
N SER A 664 21.74 6.47 15.51
CA SER A 664 23.08 6.51 14.90
C SER A 664 23.81 5.17 15.05
N ALA A 665 23.80 4.60 16.26
CA ALA A 665 24.36 3.28 16.54
C ALA A 665 23.70 2.22 15.68
N TYR A 666 22.36 2.21 15.59
CA TYR A 666 21.65 1.24 14.76
C TYR A 666 22.06 1.33 13.29
N ASN A 667 22.17 2.53 12.70
CA ASN A 667 22.56 2.68 11.30
C ASN A 667 24.00 2.22 11.03
N ILE A 668 24.95 2.57 11.91
CA ILE A 668 26.35 2.16 11.77
C ILE A 668 26.48 0.64 11.93
N VAL A 669 25.85 0.08 12.97
CA VAL A 669 25.82 -1.37 13.20
C VAL A 669 25.14 -2.07 12.03
N TYR A 670 24.04 -1.55 11.51
CA TYR A 670 23.35 -2.13 10.34
C TYR A 670 24.28 -2.19 9.12
N GLU A 671 24.95 -1.09 8.78
CA GLU A 671 25.90 -1.07 7.65
C GLU A 671 27.04 -2.08 7.85
N ARG A 672 27.71 -2.05 9.00
CA ARG A 672 28.80 -3.00 9.32
C ARG A 672 28.31 -4.45 9.38
N SER A 673 27.09 -4.69 9.86
CA SER A 673 26.48 -6.02 9.92
C SER A 673 26.25 -6.60 8.53
N THR A 674 25.89 -5.78 7.53
CA THR A 674 25.70 -6.27 6.15
C THR A 674 27.02 -6.66 5.50
N VAL A 675 28.10 -5.94 5.82
CA VAL A 675 29.46 -6.28 5.39
C VAL A 675 29.89 -7.59 6.07
N LEU A 676 29.75 -7.68 7.40
CA LEU A 676 30.06 -8.88 8.17
C LEU A 676 29.27 -10.10 7.68
N PHE A 677 27.98 -9.95 7.38
CA PHE A 677 27.14 -11.07 6.93
C PHE A 677 27.58 -11.62 5.57
N LYS A 678 28.05 -10.74 4.67
CA LYS A 678 28.54 -11.13 3.33
C LYS A 678 29.99 -11.63 3.39
N GLU A 679 30.90 -10.77 3.85
CA GLU A 679 32.35 -11.03 3.85
C GLU A 679 32.75 -12.07 4.91
N GLY A 680 31.99 -12.17 6.01
CA GLY A 680 32.15 -13.22 7.01
C GLY A 680 31.61 -14.58 6.58
N GLY A 681 31.11 -14.71 5.34
CA GLY A 681 30.65 -15.97 4.76
C GLY A 681 29.32 -16.50 5.30
N PHE A 682 28.60 -15.73 6.14
CA PHE A 682 27.32 -16.16 6.71
C PHE A 682 26.26 -16.38 5.63
N LEU A 683 26.18 -15.50 4.63
CA LEU A 683 25.28 -15.70 3.49
C LEU A 683 25.59 -17.02 2.76
N GLY A 684 26.87 -17.31 2.50
CA GLY A 684 27.29 -18.55 1.87
C GLY A 684 26.97 -19.80 2.70
N LYS A 685 27.12 -19.73 4.03
CA LYS A 685 26.70 -20.81 4.95
C LYS A 685 25.19 -21.06 4.87
N VAL A 686 24.38 -20.00 4.85
CA VAL A 686 22.91 -20.12 4.73
C VAL A 686 22.53 -20.67 3.35
N GLU A 687 23.14 -20.19 2.27
CA GLU A 687 22.90 -20.67 0.90
C GLU A 687 23.25 -22.16 0.76
N LEU A 688 24.40 -22.58 1.29
CA LEU A 688 24.84 -23.98 1.30
C LEU A 688 23.91 -24.87 2.12
N LEU A 689 23.51 -24.43 3.31
CA LEU A 689 22.58 -25.19 4.15
C LEU A 689 21.22 -25.36 3.45
N LEU A 690 20.73 -24.29 2.83
CA LEU A 690 19.47 -24.29 2.11
C LEU A 690 19.55 -25.14 0.83
N SER A 691 20.67 -25.20 0.10
CA SER A 691 20.78 -26.05 -1.10
C SER A 691 20.59 -27.55 -0.80
N ASP A 692 20.99 -27.99 0.41
CA ASP A 692 20.85 -29.37 0.87
C ASP A 692 19.55 -29.62 1.65
N THR A 693 18.76 -28.57 1.88
CA THR A 693 17.55 -28.64 2.70
C THR A 693 16.41 -29.33 1.95
N GLN A 694 15.84 -30.33 2.61
CA GLN A 694 14.59 -30.98 2.19
C GLN A 694 13.41 -30.46 2.99
N VAL A 695 12.28 -30.37 2.30
CA VAL A 695 11.00 -29.95 2.85
C VAL A 695 9.99 -31.05 2.63
N VAL A 696 9.16 -31.27 3.64
CA VAL A 696 8.05 -32.22 3.56
C VAL A 696 6.89 -31.48 2.94
N ASP A 697 6.44 -31.91 1.78
CA ASP A 697 5.27 -31.32 1.13
C ASP A 697 3.96 -31.69 1.86
N GLU A 698 2.86 -31.14 1.37
CA GLU A 698 1.53 -31.34 1.95
C GLU A 698 1.08 -32.82 1.97
N TYR A 699 1.75 -33.68 1.20
CA TYR A 699 1.47 -35.11 1.08
C TYR A 699 2.45 -35.96 1.91
N GLY A 700 3.32 -35.34 2.70
CA GLY A 700 4.33 -36.05 3.47
C GLY A 700 5.55 -36.49 2.65
N CYS A 701 5.65 -36.08 1.37
CA CYS A 701 6.76 -36.44 0.51
C CYS A 701 7.91 -35.43 0.70
N GLU A 702 9.12 -35.95 0.86
CA GLU A 702 10.31 -35.11 0.95
C GLU A 702 10.75 -34.67 -0.44
N ARG A 703 10.98 -33.37 -0.61
CA ARG A 703 11.59 -32.80 -1.82
C ARG A 703 12.64 -31.77 -1.44
N ASN A 704 13.62 -31.57 -2.30
CA ASN A 704 14.57 -30.47 -2.14
C ASN A 704 13.83 -29.13 -2.35
N ILE A 705 14.29 -28.09 -1.66
CA ILE A 705 13.82 -26.73 -1.94
C ILE A 705 14.30 -26.27 -3.31
N THR A 706 13.49 -25.45 -3.97
CA THR A 706 13.85 -24.81 -5.24
C THR A 706 14.66 -23.52 -5.00
N ASP A 707 15.38 -23.04 -6.02
CA ASP A 707 16.14 -21.79 -5.93
C ASP A 707 15.25 -20.59 -5.56
N GLU A 708 14.02 -20.52 -6.07
CA GLU A 708 13.07 -19.49 -5.69
C GLU A 708 12.64 -19.57 -4.22
N GLU A 709 12.42 -20.78 -3.70
CA GLU A 709 12.08 -21.02 -2.29
C GLU A 709 13.26 -20.70 -1.37
N SER A 710 14.47 -21.12 -1.75
CA SER A 710 15.72 -20.78 -1.05
C SER A 710 15.89 -19.26 -0.95
N ASN A 711 15.73 -18.54 -2.07
CA ASN A 711 15.77 -17.08 -2.09
C ASN A 711 14.71 -16.40 -1.20
N TYR A 712 13.56 -17.06 -0.98
CA TYR A 712 12.54 -16.57 -0.06
C TYR A 712 12.94 -16.82 1.40
N LEU A 713 13.39 -18.03 1.72
CA LEU A 713 13.86 -18.42 3.04
C LEU A 713 15.04 -17.57 3.51
N ILE A 714 15.99 -17.26 2.62
CA ILE A 714 17.10 -16.34 2.90
C ILE A 714 16.59 -14.95 3.31
N LYS A 715 15.56 -14.42 2.62
CA LYS A 715 14.98 -13.11 2.96
C LYS A 715 14.28 -13.14 4.31
N GLU A 716 13.55 -14.22 4.61
CA GLU A 716 12.89 -14.40 5.89
C GLU A 716 13.94 -14.51 7.02
N PHE A 717 14.97 -15.32 6.83
CA PHE A 717 16.10 -15.46 7.75
C PHE A 717 16.78 -14.11 8.03
N ILE A 718 17.17 -13.37 6.99
CA ILE A 718 17.77 -12.03 7.13
C ILE A 718 16.83 -11.07 7.90
N SER A 719 15.51 -11.18 7.70
CA SER A 719 14.56 -10.37 8.46
C SER A 719 14.55 -10.71 9.95
N THR A 720 14.72 -11.98 10.33
CA THR A 720 14.86 -12.38 11.74
C THR A 720 16.16 -11.85 12.34
N VAL A 721 17.28 -11.98 11.61
CA VAL A 721 18.58 -11.42 12.00
C VAL A 721 18.46 -9.93 12.27
N TYR A 722 17.85 -9.14 11.38
CA TYR A 722 17.71 -7.69 11.59
C TYR A 722 16.90 -7.32 12.83
N SER A 723 15.91 -8.13 13.21
CA SER A 723 15.20 -7.94 14.48
C SER A 723 16.12 -8.12 15.69
N ASP A 724 16.99 -9.13 15.65
CA ASP A 724 17.94 -9.43 16.73
C ASP A 724 19.03 -8.35 16.84
N ILE A 725 19.48 -7.79 15.71
CA ILE A 725 20.40 -6.63 15.70
C ILE A 725 19.77 -5.43 16.44
N ASP A 726 18.52 -5.09 16.13
CA ASP A 726 17.82 -3.98 16.79
C ASP A 726 17.72 -4.20 18.31
N CYS A 727 17.40 -5.43 18.73
CA CYS A 727 17.37 -5.82 20.14
C CYS A 727 18.74 -5.69 20.81
N LEU A 728 19.81 -6.17 20.17
CA LEU A 728 21.17 -6.10 20.69
C LEU A 728 21.63 -4.65 20.89
N VAL A 729 21.43 -3.80 19.89
CA VAL A 729 21.75 -2.36 19.95
C VAL A 729 20.99 -1.68 21.08
N LYS A 730 19.68 -1.91 21.18
CA LYS A 730 18.85 -1.36 22.26
C LYS A 730 19.30 -1.82 23.65
N LYS A 731 19.67 -3.10 23.79
CA LYS A 731 20.18 -3.65 25.05
C LYS A 731 21.46 -2.96 25.49
N ARG A 732 22.45 -2.80 24.60
CA ARG A 732 23.72 -2.14 24.92
C ARG A 732 23.55 -0.67 25.26
N ILE A 733 22.65 0.04 24.58
CA ILE A 733 22.34 1.43 24.90
C ILE A 733 21.63 1.53 26.26
N ALA A 734 20.77 0.58 26.61
CA ALA A 734 20.15 0.53 27.92
C ALA A 734 21.17 0.26 29.04
N GLU A 735 22.15 -0.62 28.81
CA GLU A 735 23.28 -0.85 29.71
C GLU A 735 24.12 0.41 29.88
N LEU A 736 24.46 1.10 28.78
CA LEU A 736 25.14 2.39 28.81
C LEU A 736 24.32 3.40 29.64
N ARG A 737 23.00 3.50 29.43
CA ARG A 737 22.15 4.39 30.22
C ARG A 737 22.24 4.13 31.73
N ARG A 738 22.35 2.86 32.16
CA ARG A 738 22.48 2.49 33.58
C ARG A 738 23.78 2.97 34.19
N VAL A 739 24.89 2.89 33.45
CA VAL A 739 26.22 3.34 33.93
C VAL A 739 26.25 4.85 34.14
N TRP A 740 25.56 5.61 33.28
CA TRP A 740 25.65 7.07 33.27
C TRP A 740 24.58 7.79 34.09
N LEU A 741 23.45 7.16 34.38
CA LEU A 741 22.35 7.73 35.17
C LEU A 741 21.95 6.83 36.36
N PRO A 742 22.88 6.51 37.28
CA PRO A 742 22.59 5.61 38.39
C PRO A 742 21.48 6.12 39.33
N ASP A 743 21.35 7.45 39.49
CA ASP A 743 20.43 8.04 40.48
C ASP A 743 18.98 8.26 40.01
N CYS A 744 18.69 8.11 38.71
CA CYS A 744 17.35 8.37 38.18
C CYS A 744 16.38 7.16 38.22
N GLN A 745 16.87 5.95 38.55
CA GLN A 745 16.08 4.72 38.37
C GLN A 745 15.25 4.28 39.59
N ASN A 746 15.55 4.78 40.80
CA ASN A 746 14.88 4.30 42.02
C ASN A 746 13.43 4.76 42.22
N LYS A 747 12.84 5.55 41.31
CA LYS A 747 11.46 6.07 41.48
C LYS A 747 10.42 5.65 40.44
N TYR A 748 10.79 5.08 39.29
CA TYR A 748 9.80 4.92 38.20
C TYR A 748 9.77 3.61 37.40
N ASP A 749 10.72 2.66 37.54
CA ASP A 749 10.83 1.55 36.56
C ASP A 749 10.73 0.10 37.09
N ILE A 750 10.51 -0.12 38.39
CA ILE A 750 10.42 -1.49 38.94
C ILE A 750 9.17 -2.25 38.44
N SER A 751 8.13 -1.55 37.96
CA SER A 751 6.88 -2.20 37.51
C SER A 751 6.89 -2.71 36.05
N LYS A 752 7.89 -2.37 35.24
CA LYS A 752 7.93 -2.76 33.81
C LYS A 752 8.95 -3.84 33.45
N ILE A 753 10.03 -3.98 34.21
CA ILE A 753 11.12 -4.93 33.87
C ILE A 753 10.77 -6.37 34.27
N ALA A 754 9.97 -6.57 35.33
CA ALA A 754 9.53 -7.89 35.79
C ALA A 754 8.68 -8.69 34.76
N TYR A 755 8.22 -8.05 33.68
CA TYR A 755 7.43 -8.72 32.64
C TYR A 755 8.28 -9.27 31.48
N VAL A 756 9.54 -8.84 31.32
CA VAL A 756 10.41 -9.28 30.21
C VAL A 756 11.36 -10.41 30.63
N GLU A 757 11.78 -10.45 31.90
CA GLU A 757 12.65 -11.53 32.41
C GLU A 757 11.92 -12.87 32.58
N ASN A 758 10.58 -12.87 32.70
CA ASN A 758 9.77 -14.10 32.82
C ASN A 758 9.52 -14.83 31.49
N LEU A 759 10.00 -14.33 30.34
CA LEU A 759 9.79 -14.96 29.03
C LEU A 759 10.99 -15.78 28.52
N TYR A 760 12.14 -15.77 29.21
CA TYR A 760 13.37 -16.41 28.71
C TYR A 760 14.26 -17.09 29.78
N GLY A 761 13.74 -17.41 30.98
CA GLY A 761 14.54 -18.07 32.02
C GLY A 761 13.82 -19.26 32.66
N ASP A 762 14.28 -20.47 32.31
CA ASP A 762 14.43 -21.68 33.15
C ASP A 762 13.99 -22.95 32.44
N ASP A 763 14.94 -23.57 31.72
CA ASP A 763 14.83 -24.98 31.34
C ASP A 763 16.22 -25.64 31.36
N HIS A 764 16.92 -25.56 32.51
CA HIS A 764 18.06 -26.43 32.83
C HIS A 764 18.34 -26.46 34.35
N SER A 765 17.57 -27.24 35.10
CA SER A 765 18.06 -27.81 36.38
C SER A 765 17.32 -29.09 36.80
N TYR A 766 17.54 -30.19 36.10
CA TYR A 766 17.28 -31.53 36.65
C TYR A 766 18.44 -32.47 36.34
N CYS A 767 19.44 -32.48 37.23
CA CYS A 767 20.26 -33.65 37.56
C CYS A 767 21.27 -33.29 38.65
N LYS A 768 20.85 -33.37 39.92
CA LYS A 768 21.70 -33.70 41.07
C LYS A 768 20.85 -33.77 42.33
N LYS A 769 20.43 -34.98 42.71
CA LYS A 769 20.49 -35.53 44.07
C LYS A 769 19.80 -36.89 44.12
N GLY A 770 20.59 -37.90 44.47
CA GLY A 770 20.14 -39.26 44.73
C GLY A 770 21.27 -40.07 45.33
N ILE A 771 21.65 -39.78 46.59
CA ILE A 771 22.30 -40.72 47.52
C ILE A 771 21.82 -40.36 48.95
N SER A 772 21.49 -41.42 49.71
CA SER A 772 21.08 -41.54 51.13
C SER A 772 19.60 -41.27 51.47
N SER A 773 18.76 -42.30 51.44
CA SER A 773 18.48 -43.24 52.54
C SER A 773 17.44 -44.26 52.08
#